data_AF-A0A2H1X027-F1
#
_entry.id   AF-A0A2H1X027-F1
#
_cell.length_a   1.000
_cell.length_b   1.000
_cell.length_c   1.000
_cell.angle_alpha   90.00
_cell.angle_beta   90.00
_cell.angle_gamma   90.00
#
_symmetry.space_group_name_H-M   'P 1'
#
loop_
_entity.id
_entity.type
_entity.pdbx_description
1 polymer ?
#
loop_
_entity_poly.entity_id
_entity_poly.type
_entity_poly.pdbx_seq_one_letter_code
_entity_poly.pdbx_strand_id
1 'polypeptide(L)'
;MGRDSELRELVRKRGNLRGRLTLFEKYINSLDKTNILEQQVVEIKLRVANTETIFSDFQEVQSEIEGLSDEPELLTQLEIRESIESQFYSSMSLAKTCICNKVLKNLRSLKNLGESTEHWDTLVIFLITTKLDPNTCQKWEDKKNTFEKDYKPKLDDIIEFLKNRSDVLDMLKAQGHKQNTDSPKRSIINSSQSQQMRSFVANKQLTRASTSATKSSRAFKCIMCDGSHALYSCITFLNLPVQDRLTFVQNKRNVICTNCLRTGHALDDCQFGPCKQCTQKHNSLIHIDNTASCNSLRFLPTLTHTDTPANNATDSAHANTSSLGPNSITSYHSKQAVQSNTLDQVLLSTALVEVCNNNNTYIVARALLDSGSQRCFVTESLCKKLHLPTIQSTLNISGIGNSVMCSEQSCDLVIRSRFNDFSRRLNCSVLPKITFCLPNSRLDFNSFQIPQNVKLADPDYYVPSEIDILIGADVFWDLLQVGLIRLPTGPYLQNTRLGWVISGTVLGNKAYSTNNQTSNNNIIYCSLSTSLEGQLKRFWELEEVDSGKSGNNNTYTEDDRLCEDLFTSTTIRDSEGRFAVRIPLRESADSLGDSYESAKNRFLSLERKLDRAPELKSIKQEPLGIYQLNTVTYGTASAPYLAMRCLRQLAFECDDELVSSNILNSFYCDDLIFSHDNKQELLTLCENINKTLLSGCFPLRKWSFNFDVSPSDSFTKSLSLDKNAQCKTLGLGWCNSSDELHFKTNLNIDVDVSQLTKRKILSFISQIYDPLGLLAPVIITTKILIQKLWLYKIGWDDPVSSDLACLFSKTVSSFQYLPQIRVPRHVTTKHVQYLQLHIFTDASQDAYGACAYIRSVSTSNEPVVKLLCAKSKVAPLKPVSIPRLELCGALVGARLYKKIIESINLTFNNTYFWTDSTIVLGWLRTHPIALKTFVQNRVVEINDLTSGCTWSHVSGVLNPADMLTRGVNLPELVHKDLWWNGPGFILDGNLEKYNLPDIPSDLPELKPDKVVGLHASCNSFPFDKFSSFVRMTRCVAYMLRFIHNTRHKTNHIQGALSVEELRRSTILLARLSQIDSFPDEWSKEFVSELQTRTKWQKNKGDLNENTLVLIKEENQPPLKWRLGRVLAVHTGKDGVSRVAKIRTASGEILRSFSKICPLPVDITPTENQVSRGGAC
;
A
#
# COMPACT_ATOMS: atom_id res chain seq x y z
N MET A 1 -25.79 -21.26 -7.13
CA MET A 1 -24.88 -21.00 -5.99
C MET A 1 -23.89 -19.88 -6.29
N GLY A 2 -22.90 -20.03 -7.20
CA GLY A 2 -21.92 -18.97 -7.48
C GLY A 2 -22.53 -17.63 -7.91
N ARG A 3 -23.24 -17.62 -9.06
CA ARG A 3 -23.88 -16.43 -9.65
C ARG A 3 -24.74 -15.65 -8.66
N ASP A 4 -25.59 -16.34 -7.91
CA ASP A 4 -26.52 -15.73 -6.95
C ASP A 4 -25.76 -15.11 -5.76
N SER A 5 -24.57 -15.61 -5.41
CA SER A 5 -23.70 -15.01 -4.39
C SER A 5 -23.05 -13.73 -4.89
N GLU A 6 -22.50 -13.78 -6.11
CA GLU A 6 -21.86 -12.68 -6.83
C GLU A 6 -22.83 -11.51 -7.05
N LEU A 7 -24.04 -11.79 -7.58
CA LEU A 7 -25.10 -10.82 -7.79
C LEU A 7 -25.56 -10.16 -6.48
N ARG A 8 -25.69 -10.92 -5.38
CA ARG A 8 -26.01 -10.36 -4.05
C ARG A 8 -24.89 -9.46 -3.53
N GLU A 9 -23.62 -9.78 -3.78
CA GLU A 9 -22.51 -8.92 -3.39
C GLU A 9 -22.46 -7.61 -4.20
N LEU A 10 -22.68 -7.68 -5.52
CA LEU A 10 -22.75 -6.50 -6.39
C LEU A 10 -23.93 -5.60 -6.04
N VAL A 11 -25.11 -6.16 -5.78
CA VAL A 11 -26.28 -5.40 -5.30
C VAL A 11 -25.99 -4.72 -3.94
N ARG A 12 -25.24 -5.38 -3.04
CA ARG A 12 -24.77 -4.79 -1.78
C ARG A 12 -23.77 -3.64 -2.02
N LYS A 13 -22.80 -3.80 -2.93
CA LYS A 13 -21.85 -2.75 -3.35
C LYS A 13 -22.59 -1.53 -3.91
N ARG A 14 -23.54 -1.73 -4.83
CA ARG A 14 -24.43 -0.67 -5.34
C ARG A 14 -25.20 0.03 -4.22
N GLY A 15 -25.75 -0.72 -3.27
CA GLY A 15 -26.46 -0.17 -2.12
C GLY A 15 -25.61 0.80 -1.29
N ASN A 16 -24.33 0.47 -1.06
CA ASN A 16 -23.37 1.35 -0.39
C ASN A 16 -23.11 2.64 -1.21
N LEU A 17 -22.84 2.51 -2.52
CA LEU A 17 -22.58 3.65 -3.40
C LEU A 17 -23.78 4.61 -3.49
N ARG A 18 -25.01 4.09 -3.60
CA ARG A 18 -26.25 4.89 -3.52
C ARG A 18 -26.41 5.56 -2.15
N GLY A 19 -26.03 4.87 -1.07
CA GLY A 19 -26.00 5.43 0.28
C GLY A 19 -25.06 6.64 0.38
N ARG A 20 -23.84 6.53 -0.14
CA ARG A 20 -22.85 7.63 -0.21
C ARG A 20 -23.37 8.82 -1.04
N LEU A 21 -23.99 8.55 -2.20
CA LEU A 21 -24.62 9.60 -3.02
C LEU A 21 -25.76 10.32 -2.27
N THR A 22 -26.58 9.56 -1.55
CA THR A 22 -27.69 10.12 -0.74
C THR A 22 -27.18 10.97 0.44
N LEU A 23 -25.99 10.68 0.98
CA LEU A 23 -25.34 11.54 1.97
C LEU A 23 -24.82 12.86 1.36
N PHE A 24 -24.36 12.85 0.10
CA PHE A 24 -24.01 14.07 -0.62
C PHE A 24 -25.24 14.94 -0.94
N GLU A 25 -26.33 14.33 -1.44
CA GLU A 25 -27.60 15.02 -1.70
C GLU A 25 -28.17 15.67 -0.42
N LYS A 26 -28.12 14.96 0.72
CA LYS A 26 -28.51 15.50 2.03
C LYS A 26 -27.62 16.67 2.47
N TYR A 27 -26.29 16.56 2.31
CA TYR A 27 -25.37 17.64 2.64
C TYR A 27 -25.67 18.90 1.81
N ILE A 28 -25.75 18.77 0.48
CA ILE A 28 -25.98 19.90 -0.43
C ILE A 28 -27.34 20.57 -0.18
N ASN A 29 -28.38 19.80 0.19
CA ASN A 29 -29.68 20.36 0.56
C ASN A 29 -29.77 20.87 2.01
N SER A 30 -28.75 20.65 2.85
CA SER A 30 -28.67 21.24 4.20
C SER A 30 -27.97 22.60 4.25
N LEU A 31 -27.35 23.02 3.14
CA LEU A 31 -26.67 24.31 3.03
C LEU A 31 -27.66 25.47 2.80
N ASP A 32 -27.42 26.60 3.46
CA ASP A 32 -28.03 27.87 3.07
C ASP A 32 -27.47 28.30 1.70
N LYS A 33 -28.28 28.12 0.65
CA LYS A 33 -27.93 28.42 -0.74
C LYS A 33 -27.70 29.92 -1.00
N THR A 34 -28.02 30.81 -0.04
CA THR A 34 -27.90 32.27 -0.15
C THR A 34 -26.61 32.83 0.47
N ASN A 35 -26.10 32.27 1.56
CA ASN A 35 -24.93 32.78 2.28
C ASN A 35 -23.87 31.71 2.63
N ILE A 36 -23.35 31.06 1.59
CA ILE A 36 -22.35 29.98 1.72
C ILE A 36 -20.99 30.54 2.18
N LEU A 37 -20.43 29.93 3.23
CA LEU A 37 -19.13 30.26 3.81
C LEU A 37 -17.97 29.71 2.97
N GLU A 38 -16.80 30.32 3.06
CA GLU A 38 -15.64 29.94 2.23
C GLU A 38 -15.16 28.50 2.50
N GLN A 39 -15.19 28.08 3.77
CA GLN A 39 -14.90 26.70 4.19
C GLN A 39 -15.89 25.70 3.56
N GLN A 40 -17.18 26.06 3.47
CA GLN A 40 -18.19 25.23 2.80
C GLN A 40 -17.93 25.17 1.29
N VAL A 41 -17.45 26.24 0.64
CA VAL A 41 -17.09 26.18 -0.80
C VAL A 41 -15.91 25.23 -1.06
N VAL A 42 -14.92 25.18 -0.16
CA VAL A 42 -13.84 24.18 -0.23
C VAL A 42 -14.38 22.76 0.00
N GLU A 43 -15.25 22.58 1.00
CA GLU A 43 -15.86 21.29 1.30
C GLU A 43 -16.75 20.78 0.16
N ILE A 44 -17.56 21.64 -0.47
CA ILE A 44 -18.37 21.32 -1.65
C ILE A 44 -17.46 20.86 -2.81
N LYS A 45 -16.35 21.57 -3.09
CA LYS A 45 -15.39 21.16 -4.14
C LYS A 45 -14.81 19.76 -3.89
N LEU A 46 -14.40 19.46 -2.65
CA LEU A 46 -13.88 18.15 -2.26
C LEU A 46 -14.95 17.05 -2.36
N ARG A 47 -16.17 17.32 -1.89
CA ARG A 47 -17.31 16.40 -1.96
C ARG A 47 -17.77 16.17 -3.40
N VAL A 48 -17.70 17.17 -4.29
CA VAL A 48 -17.96 17.04 -5.73
C VAL A 48 -17.00 16.05 -6.37
N ALA A 49 -15.68 16.23 -6.22
CA ALA A 49 -14.67 15.33 -6.81
C ALA A 49 -14.79 13.87 -6.30
N ASN A 50 -15.08 13.70 -5.01
CA ASN A 50 -15.38 12.39 -4.42
C ASN A 50 -16.65 11.78 -5.03
N THR A 51 -17.71 12.57 -5.23
CA THR A 51 -18.99 12.10 -5.79
C THR A 51 -18.89 11.78 -7.29
N GLU A 52 -18.13 12.54 -8.08
CA GLU A 52 -17.81 12.21 -9.48
C GLU A 52 -17.05 10.87 -9.57
N THR A 53 -16.20 10.55 -8.58
CA THR A 53 -15.54 9.24 -8.47
C THR A 53 -16.51 8.12 -8.10
N ILE A 54 -17.34 8.32 -7.04
CA ILE A 54 -18.39 7.38 -6.61
C ILE A 54 -19.34 7.02 -7.77
N PHE A 55 -19.63 8.00 -8.64
CA PHE A 55 -20.50 7.79 -9.78
C PHE A 55 -19.87 6.91 -10.87
N SER A 56 -18.55 7.04 -11.11
CA SER A 56 -17.82 6.12 -11.98
C SER A 56 -17.86 4.68 -11.44
N ASP A 57 -17.62 4.50 -10.14
CA ASP A 57 -17.67 3.17 -9.50
C ASP A 57 -19.09 2.57 -9.55
N PHE A 58 -20.12 3.41 -9.40
CA PHE A 58 -21.51 3.02 -9.56
C PHE A 58 -21.82 2.56 -10.98
N GLN A 59 -21.37 3.29 -12.01
CA GLN A 59 -21.59 2.90 -13.40
C GLN A 59 -20.94 1.57 -13.75
N GLU A 60 -19.77 1.26 -13.17
CA GLU A 60 -19.10 -0.05 -13.33
C GLU A 60 -19.92 -1.16 -12.65
N VAL A 61 -20.19 -1.07 -11.35
CA VAL A 61 -20.95 -2.09 -10.58
C VAL A 61 -22.37 -2.32 -11.12
N GLN A 62 -23.08 -1.26 -11.50
CA GLN A 62 -24.43 -1.35 -12.08
C GLN A 62 -24.41 -2.10 -13.43
N SER A 63 -23.37 -1.91 -14.24
CA SER A 63 -23.23 -2.60 -15.53
C SER A 63 -22.94 -4.10 -15.35
N GLU A 64 -22.29 -4.50 -14.25
CA GLU A 64 -22.08 -5.92 -13.92
C GLU A 64 -23.36 -6.59 -13.40
N ILE A 65 -24.16 -5.89 -12.59
CA ILE A 65 -25.49 -6.35 -12.20
C ILE A 65 -26.37 -6.57 -13.44
N GLU A 66 -26.43 -5.58 -14.34
CA GLU A 66 -27.17 -5.68 -15.61
C GLU A 66 -26.67 -6.80 -16.53
N GLY A 67 -25.38 -7.15 -16.46
CA GLY A 67 -24.77 -8.29 -17.19
C GLY A 67 -24.94 -9.66 -16.53
N LEU A 68 -25.55 -9.72 -15.34
CA LEU A 68 -25.80 -10.95 -14.56
C LEU A 68 -27.29 -11.19 -14.24
N SER A 69 -28.15 -10.19 -14.41
CA SER A 69 -29.60 -10.30 -14.30
C SER A 69 -30.23 -11.03 -15.49
N ASP A 70 -31.30 -11.78 -15.23
CA ASP A 70 -32.16 -12.34 -16.27
C ASP A 70 -33.16 -11.28 -16.81
N GLU A 71 -33.73 -11.51 -18.01
CA GLU A 71 -34.60 -10.57 -18.74
C GLU A 71 -35.65 -9.83 -17.89
N PRO A 72 -36.42 -10.47 -16.98
CA PRO A 72 -37.45 -9.77 -16.19
C PRO A 72 -36.84 -8.84 -15.13
N GLU A 73 -35.66 -9.17 -14.62
CA GLU A 73 -34.96 -8.35 -13.64
C GLU A 73 -34.21 -7.20 -14.33
N LEU A 74 -33.68 -7.41 -15.54
CA LEU A 74 -32.89 -6.42 -16.30
C LEU A 74 -33.65 -5.10 -16.47
N LEU A 75 -34.94 -5.15 -16.83
CA LEU A 75 -35.81 -3.96 -16.89
C LEU A 75 -35.83 -3.19 -15.55
N THR A 76 -35.96 -3.91 -14.44
CA THR A 76 -35.94 -3.31 -13.09
C THR A 76 -34.57 -2.70 -12.76
N GLN A 77 -33.46 -3.32 -13.21
CA GLN A 77 -32.12 -2.76 -12.99
C GLN A 77 -31.92 -1.46 -13.79
N LEU A 78 -32.41 -1.38 -15.03
CA LEU A 78 -32.33 -0.17 -15.85
C LEU A 78 -33.11 1.00 -15.24
N GLU A 79 -34.28 0.77 -14.64
CA GLU A 79 -35.02 1.79 -13.89
C GLU A 79 -34.28 2.24 -12.61
N ILE A 80 -33.64 1.31 -11.90
CA ILE A 80 -32.78 1.63 -10.74
C ILE A 80 -31.59 2.48 -11.17
N ARG A 81 -31.00 2.23 -12.36
CA ARG A 81 -29.95 3.08 -12.93
C ARG A 81 -30.47 4.49 -13.15
N GLU A 82 -31.55 4.66 -13.92
CA GLU A 82 -32.14 5.96 -14.26
C GLU A 82 -32.42 6.81 -12.99
N SER A 83 -32.97 6.19 -11.94
CA SER A 83 -33.23 6.83 -10.65
C SER A 83 -31.94 7.37 -9.98
N ILE A 84 -30.85 6.61 -10.00
CA ILE A 84 -29.58 6.96 -9.36
C ILE A 84 -28.79 7.98 -10.21
N GLU A 85 -28.81 7.84 -11.54
CA GLU A 85 -28.18 8.80 -12.45
C GLU A 85 -28.88 10.18 -12.34
N SER A 86 -30.22 10.23 -12.24
CA SER A 86 -30.96 11.45 -11.93
C SER A 86 -30.62 12.05 -10.56
N GLN A 87 -30.48 11.21 -9.52
CA GLN A 87 -30.04 11.63 -8.17
C GLN A 87 -28.66 12.30 -8.20
N PHE A 88 -27.73 11.78 -9.01
CA PHE A 88 -26.41 12.35 -9.21
C PHE A 88 -26.43 13.71 -9.91
N TYR A 89 -27.07 13.81 -11.09
CA TYR A 89 -27.05 15.06 -11.86
C TYR A 89 -27.76 16.23 -11.16
N SER A 90 -28.86 15.99 -10.43
CA SER A 90 -29.53 17.04 -9.63
C SER A 90 -28.61 17.54 -8.50
N SER A 91 -28.06 16.62 -7.70
CA SER A 91 -27.11 16.94 -6.61
C SER A 91 -25.89 17.72 -7.12
N MET A 92 -25.40 17.36 -8.31
CA MET A 92 -24.25 18.01 -8.96
C MET A 92 -24.58 19.41 -9.48
N SER A 93 -25.77 19.62 -10.07
CA SER A 93 -26.22 20.93 -10.52
C SER A 93 -26.39 21.90 -9.34
N LEU A 94 -26.96 21.44 -8.22
CA LEU A 94 -27.05 22.22 -6.98
C LEU A 94 -25.67 22.58 -6.42
N ALA A 95 -24.75 21.61 -6.32
CA ALA A 95 -23.40 21.84 -5.82
C ALA A 95 -22.62 22.86 -6.68
N LYS A 96 -22.75 22.78 -8.00
CA LYS A 96 -22.10 23.72 -8.93
C LYS A 96 -22.78 25.11 -8.92
N THR A 97 -24.10 25.19 -8.74
CA THR A 97 -24.83 26.45 -8.47
C THR A 97 -24.32 27.13 -7.20
N CYS A 98 -24.16 26.39 -6.11
CA CYS A 98 -23.62 26.89 -4.84
C CYS A 98 -22.23 27.51 -4.99
N ILE A 99 -21.35 26.90 -5.79
CA ILE A 99 -20.03 27.47 -6.11
C ILE A 99 -20.16 28.77 -6.93
N CYS A 100 -21.07 28.81 -7.92
CA CYS A 100 -21.29 30.01 -8.75
C CYS A 100 -21.82 31.22 -7.94
N ASN A 101 -22.66 30.99 -6.93
CA ASN A 101 -23.14 32.06 -6.02
C ASN A 101 -21.98 32.75 -5.27
N LYS A 102 -20.91 32.02 -4.92
CA LYS A 102 -19.68 32.62 -4.34
C LYS A 102 -18.90 33.45 -5.37
N VAL A 103 -18.91 33.06 -6.65
CA VAL A 103 -18.30 33.87 -7.74
C VAL A 103 -19.04 35.21 -7.89
N LEU A 104 -20.38 35.21 -7.89
CA LEU A 104 -21.17 36.45 -7.84
C LEU A 104 -20.81 37.32 -6.61
N LYS A 105 -20.69 36.71 -5.43
CA LYS A 105 -20.30 37.44 -4.20
C LYS A 105 -18.92 38.08 -4.33
N ASN A 106 -17.94 37.37 -4.88
CA ASN A 106 -16.59 37.88 -5.11
C ASN A 106 -16.55 39.00 -6.18
N LEU A 107 -17.28 38.86 -7.29
CA LEU A 107 -17.36 39.91 -8.33
C LEU A 107 -18.01 41.19 -7.80
N ARG A 108 -19.03 41.07 -6.93
CA ARG A 108 -19.62 42.23 -6.22
C ARG A 108 -18.60 42.88 -5.28
N SER A 109 -17.78 42.10 -4.56
CA SER A 109 -16.68 42.66 -3.76
C SER A 109 -15.64 43.39 -4.60
N LEU A 110 -15.25 42.85 -5.77
CA LEU A 110 -14.33 43.51 -6.69
C LEU A 110 -14.93 44.81 -7.25
N LYS A 111 -16.20 44.82 -7.66
CA LYS A 111 -16.90 46.05 -8.07
C LYS A 111 -16.93 47.11 -6.95
N ASN A 112 -17.12 46.70 -5.70
CA ASN A 112 -17.07 47.59 -4.54
C ASN A 112 -15.66 48.11 -4.22
N LEU A 113 -14.60 47.48 -4.75
CA LEU A 113 -13.21 47.94 -4.68
C LEU A 113 -12.81 48.84 -5.88
N GLY A 114 -13.74 49.12 -6.80
CA GLY A 114 -13.52 49.96 -7.98
C GLY A 114 -13.18 49.19 -9.27
N GLU A 115 -13.10 47.86 -9.23
CA GLU A 115 -12.73 47.05 -10.40
C GLU A 115 -13.84 46.98 -11.45
N SER A 116 -13.46 47.14 -12.72
CA SER A 116 -14.37 47.17 -13.89
C SER A 116 -14.83 45.77 -14.31
N THR A 117 -15.53 45.09 -13.40
CA THR A 117 -16.06 43.73 -13.58
C THR A 117 -17.25 43.63 -14.54
N GLU A 118 -17.79 44.75 -15.02
CA GLU A 118 -19.06 44.85 -15.76
C GLU A 118 -19.06 44.14 -17.13
N HIS A 119 -17.88 43.77 -17.64
CA HIS A 119 -17.70 43.09 -18.92
C HIS A 119 -17.28 41.62 -18.78
N TRP A 120 -17.11 41.11 -17.54
CA TRP A 120 -16.45 39.84 -17.29
C TRP A 120 -17.36 38.61 -17.46
N ASP A 121 -18.68 38.80 -17.62
CA ASP A 121 -19.69 37.73 -17.80
C ASP A 121 -19.20 36.63 -18.76
N THR A 122 -18.75 37.00 -19.95
CA THR A 122 -18.34 36.06 -21.00
C THR A 122 -17.18 35.14 -20.56
N LEU A 123 -16.20 35.70 -19.83
CA LEU A 123 -15.05 34.93 -19.31
C LEU A 123 -15.45 34.04 -18.13
N VAL A 124 -16.30 34.54 -17.23
CA VAL A 124 -16.74 33.78 -16.04
C VAL A 124 -17.66 32.63 -16.44
N ILE A 125 -18.57 32.83 -17.41
CA ILE A 125 -19.41 31.78 -17.99
C ILE A 125 -18.54 30.70 -18.67
N PHE A 126 -17.49 31.10 -19.40
CA PHE A 126 -16.54 30.15 -19.96
C PHE A 126 -15.86 29.32 -18.86
N LEU A 127 -15.33 29.94 -17.81
CA LEU A 127 -14.70 29.23 -16.70
C LEU A 127 -15.67 28.24 -16.01
N ILE A 128 -16.92 28.66 -15.75
CA ILE A 128 -17.97 27.78 -15.18
C ILE A 128 -18.28 26.60 -16.10
N THR A 129 -18.49 26.83 -17.40
CA THR A 129 -18.85 25.77 -18.38
C THR A 129 -17.73 24.75 -18.59
N THR A 130 -16.45 25.10 -18.37
CA THR A 130 -15.36 24.10 -18.37
C THR A 130 -15.43 23.09 -17.21
N LYS A 131 -16.17 23.38 -16.14
CA LYS A 131 -16.29 22.53 -14.93
C LYS A 131 -17.67 21.85 -14.80
N LEU A 132 -18.58 22.05 -15.76
CA LEU A 132 -19.85 21.31 -15.85
C LEU A 132 -19.64 19.88 -16.38
N ASP A 133 -20.52 18.96 -16.01
CA ASP A 133 -20.55 17.62 -16.62
C ASP A 133 -21.02 17.68 -18.08
N PRO A 134 -20.76 16.66 -18.92
CA PRO A 134 -21.09 16.71 -20.34
C PRO A 134 -22.59 16.88 -20.64
N ASN A 135 -23.49 16.31 -19.84
CA ASN A 135 -24.94 16.38 -20.08
C ASN A 135 -25.48 17.77 -19.74
N THR A 136 -25.10 18.32 -18.59
CA THR A 136 -25.47 19.69 -18.18
C THR A 136 -24.83 20.73 -19.09
N CYS A 137 -23.60 20.52 -19.54
CA CYS A 137 -22.91 21.39 -20.50
C CYS A 137 -23.61 21.39 -21.88
N GLN A 138 -24.03 20.23 -22.39
CA GLN A 138 -24.82 20.15 -23.61
C GLN A 138 -26.16 20.88 -23.47
N LYS A 139 -26.88 20.67 -22.35
CA LYS A 139 -28.16 21.33 -22.09
C LYS A 139 -28.04 22.84 -21.89
N TRP A 140 -26.89 23.34 -21.44
CA TRP A 140 -26.60 24.77 -21.40
C TRP A 140 -26.45 25.36 -22.81
N GLU A 141 -25.68 24.70 -23.68
CA GLU A 141 -25.53 25.16 -25.07
C GLU A 141 -26.86 25.03 -25.85
N ASP A 142 -27.66 24.00 -25.61
CA ASP A 142 -29.05 23.90 -26.12
C ASP A 142 -29.89 25.12 -25.69
N LYS A 143 -29.86 25.50 -24.40
CA LYS A 143 -30.59 26.67 -23.88
C LYS A 143 -30.03 27.98 -24.46
N LYS A 144 -28.72 28.10 -24.61
CA LYS A 144 -28.03 29.27 -25.16
C LYS A 144 -28.39 29.51 -26.64
N ASN A 145 -28.69 28.47 -27.40
CA ASN A 145 -29.23 28.57 -28.75
C ASN A 145 -30.70 29.08 -28.81
N THR A 146 -31.37 29.29 -27.67
CA THR A 146 -32.73 29.87 -27.61
C THR A 146 -32.77 31.38 -27.35
N PHE A 147 -31.61 32.02 -27.14
CA PHE A 147 -31.53 33.48 -27.04
C PHE A 147 -31.55 34.16 -28.42
N GLU A 148 -31.91 35.44 -28.46
CA GLU A 148 -31.82 36.26 -29.68
C GLU A 148 -30.36 36.37 -30.16
N LYS A 149 -30.16 36.49 -31.49
CA LYS A 149 -28.83 36.36 -32.12
C LYS A 149 -27.75 37.28 -31.56
N ASP A 150 -28.14 38.46 -31.09
CA ASP A 150 -27.23 39.50 -30.60
C ASP A 150 -27.22 39.61 -29.06
N TYR A 151 -28.02 38.80 -28.36
CA TYR A 151 -28.01 38.72 -26.90
C TYR A 151 -26.76 37.99 -26.41
N LYS A 152 -25.98 38.65 -25.54
CA LYS A 152 -24.83 38.05 -24.85
C LYS A 152 -25.29 37.48 -23.50
N PRO A 153 -25.19 36.16 -23.27
CA PRO A 153 -25.54 35.58 -21.97
C PRO A 153 -24.74 36.20 -20.82
N LYS A 154 -25.42 36.48 -19.73
CA LYS A 154 -24.89 37.03 -18.48
C LYS A 154 -24.70 35.94 -17.43
N LEU A 155 -23.95 36.24 -16.38
CA LEU A 155 -23.66 35.29 -15.31
C LEU A 155 -24.92 34.85 -14.55
N ASP A 156 -25.95 35.71 -14.47
CA ASP A 156 -27.25 35.33 -13.92
C ASP A 156 -27.98 34.30 -14.81
N ASP A 157 -27.85 34.34 -16.14
CA ASP A 157 -28.53 33.40 -17.06
C ASP A 157 -28.06 31.95 -16.85
N ILE A 158 -26.74 31.74 -16.65
CA ILE A 158 -26.20 30.39 -16.38
C ILE A 158 -26.54 29.92 -14.96
N ILE A 159 -26.64 30.83 -14.00
CA ILE A 159 -27.02 30.51 -12.61
C ILE A 159 -28.52 30.20 -12.52
N GLU A 160 -29.38 30.85 -13.31
CA GLU A 160 -30.79 30.47 -13.44
C GLU A 160 -30.93 29.12 -14.15
N PHE A 161 -30.20 28.89 -15.24
CA PHE A 161 -30.18 27.59 -15.92
C PHE A 161 -29.79 26.45 -14.98
N LEU A 162 -28.75 26.59 -14.15
CA LEU A 162 -28.31 25.50 -13.26
C LEU A 162 -29.31 25.22 -12.12
N LYS A 163 -30.10 26.22 -11.69
CA LYS A 163 -31.25 26.03 -10.79
C LYS A 163 -32.38 25.27 -11.51
N ASN A 164 -32.89 25.83 -12.61
CA ASN A 164 -33.97 25.26 -13.40
C ASN A 164 -33.64 23.82 -13.88
N ARG A 165 -32.37 23.53 -14.21
CA ARG A 165 -31.87 22.19 -14.57
C ARG A 165 -31.98 21.20 -13.41
N SER A 166 -31.72 21.62 -12.16
CA SER A 166 -31.94 20.80 -10.98
C SER A 166 -33.42 20.56 -10.75
N ASP A 167 -34.22 21.63 -10.73
CA ASP A 167 -35.64 21.56 -10.38
C ASP A 167 -36.40 20.63 -11.35
N VAL A 168 -36.06 20.65 -12.64
CA VAL A 168 -36.59 19.70 -13.64
C VAL A 168 -36.16 18.24 -13.36
N LEU A 169 -34.91 17.99 -12.96
CA LEU A 169 -34.45 16.64 -12.59
C LEU A 169 -35.18 16.14 -11.34
N ASP A 170 -35.39 17.01 -10.36
CA ASP A 170 -36.11 16.70 -9.13
C ASP A 170 -37.62 16.48 -9.37
N MET A 171 -38.24 17.19 -10.32
CA MET A 171 -39.61 16.88 -10.78
C MET A 171 -39.70 15.51 -11.48
N LEU A 172 -38.71 15.13 -12.29
CA LEU A 172 -38.70 13.82 -12.96
C LEU A 172 -38.60 12.67 -11.96
N LYS A 173 -37.82 12.81 -10.86
CA LYS A 173 -37.81 11.85 -9.74
C LYS A 173 -39.21 11.57 -9.17
N ALA A 174 -40.10 12.56 -9.18
CA ALA A 174 -41.46 12.45 -8.62
C ALA A 174 -42.49 11.80 -9.55
N GLN A 175 -42.24 11.76 -10.87
CA GLN A 175 -43.19 11.21 -11.85
C GLN A 175 -43.04 9.71 -12.08
N GLY A 176 -41.82 9.17 -12.01
CA GLY A 176 -41.54 7.75 -12.33
C GLY A 176 -42.21 6.71 -11.43
N HIS A 177 -42.81 7.11 -10.30
CA HIS A 177 -43.32 6.19 -9.28
C HIS A 177 -44.82 5.84 -9.41
N LYS A 178 -45.46 6.11 -10.56
CA LYS A 178 -46.93 6.25 -10.68
C LYS A 178 -47.65 5.40 -11.74
N GLN A 179 -47.01 4.41 -12.37
CA GLN A 179 -47.67 3.52 -13.34
C GLN A 179 -47.41 2.02 -13.05
N ASN A 180 -48.34 1.19 -13.50
CA ASN A 180 -48.34 -0.28 -13.45
C ASN A 180 -48.36 -0.93 -12.05
N THR A 181 -49.47 -0.75 -11.34
CA THR A 181 -50.05 -1.85 -10.56
C THR A 181 -51.44 -2.16 -11.09
N ASP A 182 -51.55 -3.14 -12.00
CA ASP A 182 -52.85 -3.71 -12.36
C ASP A 182 -52.78 -5.23 -12.59
N SER A 183 -53.96 -5.85 -12.61
CA SER A 183 -54.22 -7.27 -12.28
C SER A 183 -54.20 -8.19 -13.53
N PRO A 184 -54.21 -9.55 -13.49
CA PRO A 184 -54.90 -10.43 -12.51
C PRO A 184 -54.14 -11.69 -12.01
N LYS A 185 -54.84 -12.55 -11.25
CA LYS A 185 -54.31 -13.75 -10.58
C LYS A 185 -55.01 -15.04 -11.05
N ARG A 186 -54.23 -16.14 -11.04
CA ARG A 186 -54.64 -17.56 -10.92
C ARG A 186 -55.47 -18.21 -12.04
N SER A 187 -54.97 -19.36 -12.49
CA SER A 187 -55.66 -20.65 -12.28
C SER A 187 -54.66 -21.66 -11.67
N ILE A 188 -55.16 -22.77 -11.11
CA ILE A 188 -54.40 -23.83 -10.41
C ILE A 188 -55.08 -25.16 -10.75
N ILE A 189 -54.34 -26.27 -10.88
CA ILE A 189 -54.68 -27.60 -10.33
C ILE A 189 -53.46 -28.54 -10.40
N ASN A 190 -53.01 -28.94 -9.21
CA ASN A 190 -52.46 -30.23 -8.73
C ASN A 190 -51.79 -31.18 -9.76
N SER A 191 -50.64 -31.80 -9.45
CA SER A 191 -50.47 -32.69 -8.28
C SER A 191 -49.04 -32.77 -7.70
N SER A 192 -48.94 -33.41 -6.51
CA SER A 192 -47.77 -34.08 -5.88
C SER A 192 -46.33 -33.67 -6.27
N GLN A 193 -45.38 -33.43 -5.36
CA GLN A 193 -45.29 -33.94 -3.97
C GLN A 193 -44.50 -33.01 -3.04
N SER A 194 -44.52 -31.70 -3.29
CA SER A 194 -43.68 -30.68 -2.63
C SER A 194 -44.46 -29.37 -2.37
N GLN A 195 -43.76 -28.28 -2.00
CA GLN A 195 -44.23 -26.90 -1.78
C GLN A 195 -44.66 -26.52 -0.33
N GLN A 196 -45.05 -25.24 -0.15
CA GLN A 196 -44.97 -24.46 1.10
C GLN A 196 -46.27 -24.34 1.91
N MET A 197 -46.13 -23.96 3.19
CA MET A 197 -47.03 -23.19 4.07
C MET A 197 -48.52 -22.99 3.70
N ARG A 198 -49.41 -23.27 4.67
CA ARG A 198 -50.49 -22.39 5.25
C ARG A 198 -51.33 -23.24 6.24
N SER A 199 -51.70 -22.83 7.46
CA SER A 199 -52.47 -21.68 7.96
C SER A 199 -53.99 -21.71 7.68
N PHE A 200 -54.80 -21.90 8.73
CA PHE A 200 -56.17 -21.40 8.96
C PHE A 200 -56.44 -21.48 10.48
N VAL A 201 -57.29 -20.66 11.12
CA VAL A 201 -58.78 -20.67 11.17
C VAL A 201 -59.21 -19.42 11.99
N ALA A 202 -60.35 -18.74 11.82
CA ALA A 202 -61.31 -18.57 10.70
C ALA A 202 -62.37 -17.49 11.08
N ASN A 203 -63.35 -17.25 10.17
CA ASN A 203 -64.74 -16.79 10.45
C ASN A 203 -64.99 -15.31 10.90
N LYS A 204 -66.08 -14.64 10.48
CA LYS A 204 -67.09 -14.90 9.41
C LYS A 204 -67.98 -13.65 9.12
N GLN A 205 -68.56 -13.60 7.91
CA GLN A 205 -69.85 -12.94 7.56
C GLN A 205 -69.93 -11.38 7.68
N LEU A 206 -70.85 -10.64 7.03
CA LEU A 206 -71.92 -10.94 6.04
C LEU A 206 -72.12 -9.75 5.04
N THR A 207 -73.10 -9.81 4.14
CA THR A 207 -73.25 -8.95 2.95
C THR A 207 -74.59 -8.19 2.85
N ARG A 208 -74.60 -6.92 2.39
CA ARG A 208 -75.42 -6.44 1.23
C ARG A 208 -75.35 -4.91 0.91
N ALA A 209 -75.33 -4.64 -0.41
CA ALA A 209 -76.07 -3.61 -1.18
C ALA A 209 -76.03 -2.09 -0.86
N SER A 210 -75.44 -1.35 -1.82
CA SER A 210 -76.05 -0.25 -2.60
C SER A 210 -76.54 1.06 -1.94
N THR A 211 -75.80 2.16 -2.15
CA THR A 211 -76.11 3.25 -3.15
C THR A 211 -75.07 4.38 -3.12
N SER A 212 -75.10 5.27 -4.13
CA SER A 212 -74.03 6.24 -4.45
C SER A 212 -74.18 7.61 -3.79
N ALA A 213 -73.06 8.19 -3.31
CA ALA A 213 -72.87 9.65 -3.21
C ALA A 213 -71.36 10.02 -3.20
N THR A 214 -70.97 11.07 -3.93
CA THR A 214 -69.59 11.55 -4.05
C THR A 214 -69.22 12.55 -2.93
N LYS A 215 -68.08 12.35 -2.25
CA LYS A 215 -67.45 13.36 -1.35
C LYS A 215 -65.91 13.27 -1.38
N SER A 216 -65.25 14.32 -0.88
CA SER A 216 -63.80 14.57 -1.02
C SER A 216 -63.09 14.81 0.33
N SER A 217 -61.79 15.16 0.27
CA SER A 217 -60.89 15.54 1.39
C SER A 217 -60.41 14.35 2.26
N ARG A 218 -59.30 14.44 3.03
CA ARG A 218 -58.56 15.61 3.56
C ARG A 218 -57.04 15.51 3.40
N ALA A 219 -56.39 16.67 3.39
CA ALA A 219 -54.96 16.81 3.73
C ALA A 219 -54.75 16.77 5.26
N PHE A 220 -53.55 16.35 5.71
CA PHE A 220 -53.18 16.41 7.13
C PHE A 220 -52.90 17.85 7.55
N LYS A 221 -53.73 18.40 8.45
CA LYS A 221 -53.62 19.77 8.98
C LYS A 221 -53.08 19.75 10.41
N CYS A 222 -52.09 20.59 10.71
CA CYS A 222 -51.45 20.65 12.03
C CYS A 222 -52.37 21.30 13.07
N ILE A 223 -52.60 20.63 14.20
CA ILE A 223 -53.64 20.98 15.19
C ILE A 223 -53.19 22.12 16.14
N MET A 224 -52.02 22.70 15.88
CA MET A 224 -51.46 23.84 16.61
C MET A 224 -51.21 25.07 15.73
N CYS A 225 -50.70 24.89 14.50
CA CYS A 225 -50.36 26.01 13.61
C CYS A 225 -51.01 25.92 12.21
N ASP A 226 -51.97 25.01 12.03
CA ASP A 226 -52.78 24.80 10.81
C ASP A 226 -52.04 24.48 9.48
N GLY A 227 -50.70 24.44 9.49
CA GLY A 227 -49.87 24.02 8.36
C GLY A 227 -49.95 22.53 8.02
N SER A 228 -49.48 22.13 6.84
CA SER A 228 -49.63 20.77 6.30
C SER A 228 -48.60 19.75 6.82
N HIS A 229 -48.54 19.55 8.14
CA HIS A 229 -47.61 18.62 8.80
C HIS A 229 -48.20 18.00 10.09
N ALA A 230 -47.55 16.94 10.60
CA ALA A 230 -47.91 16.30 11.87
C ALA A 230 -47.35 17.05 13.09
N LEU A 231 -48.02 16.95 14.25
CA LEU A 231 -47.72 17.79 15.43
C LEU A 231 -46.28 17.65 15.95
N TYR A 232 -45.70 16.45 15.91
CA TYR A 232 -44.30 16.20 16.30
C TYR A 232 -43.26 16.86 15.38
N SER A 233 -43.68 17.43 14.24
CA SER A 233 -42.87 18.23 13.31
C SER A 233 -43.28 19.71 13.28
N CYS A 234 -44.18 20.13 14.18
CA CYS A 234 -44.62 21.52 14.26
C CYS A 234 -43.61 22.37 15.04
N ILE A 235 -43.02 23.37 14.40
CA ILE A 235 -42.06 24.28 15.03
C ILE A 235 -42.70 25.01 16.24
N THR A 236 -43.96 25.43 16.12
CA THR A 236 -44.70 26.06 17.23
C THR A 236 -44.83 25.12 18.43
N PHE A 237 -45.04 23.82 18.22
CA PHE A 237 -45.10 22.81 19.29
C PHE A 237 -43.73 22.50 19.88
N LEU A 238 -42.70 22.43 19.02
CA LEU A 238 -41.31 22.16 19.42
C LEU A 238 -40.63 23.35 20.10
N ASN A 239 -41.22 24.54 20.06
CA ASN A 239 -40.74 25.75 20.75
C ASN A 239 -41.41 26.01 22.11
N LEU A 240 -42.52 25.33 22.44
CA LEU A 240 -43.14 25.42 23.77
C LEU A 240 -42.27 24.75 24.85
N PRO A 241 -42.33 25.17 26.12
CA PRO A 241 -41.86 24.38 27.26
C PRO A 241 -42.49 22.96 27.29
N VAL A 242 -41.77 21.98 27.84
CA VAL A 242 -42.24 20.56 27.80
C VAL A 242 -43.52 20.37 28.63
N GLN A 243 -43.67 21.11 29.73
CA GLN A 243 -44.92 21.18 30.50
C GLN A 243 -46.09 21.62 29.62
N ASP A 244 -45.94 22.71 28.86
CA ASP A 244 -47.01 23.24 28.01
C ASP A 244 -47.34 22.32 26.83
N ARG A 245 -46.35 21.59 26.29
CA ARG A 245 -46.59 20.52 25.31
C ARG A 245 -47.39 19.38 25.91
N LEU A 246 -47.03 18.94 27.12
CA LEU A 246 -47.75 17.88 27.84
C LEU A 246 -49.19 18.32 28.12
N THR A 247 -49.41 19.52 28.64
CA THR A 247 -50.74 20.09 28.88
C THR A 247 -51.55 20.26 27.58
N PHE A 248 -50.94 20.73 26.48
CA PHE A 248 -51.62 20.83 25.18
C PHE A 248 -52.09 19.46 24.65
N VAL A 249 -51.27 18.42 24.81
CA VAL A 249 -51.62 17.06 24.37
C VAL A 249 -52.62 16.40 25.32
N GLN A 250 -52.49 16.59 26.63
CA GLN A 250 -53.44 16.09 27.64
C GLN A 250 -54.85 16.70 27.44
N ASN A 251 -54.93 18.02 27.24
CA ASN A 251 -56.18 18.74 26.97
C ASN A 251 -56.84 18.31 25.64
N LYS A 252 -56.10 17.60 24.77
CA LYS A 252 -56.59 17.05 23.49
C LYS A 252 -56.45 15.52 23.42
N ARG A 253 -56.32 14.80 24.55
CA ARG A 253 -56.05 13.35 24.60
C ARG A 253 -57.08 12.47 23.88
N ASN A 254 -58.33 12.94 23.79
CA ASN A 254 -59.42 12.25 23.08
C ASN A 254 -59.34 12.41 21.54
N VAL A 255 -58.39 13.23 21.05
CA VAL A 255 -58.18 13.54 19.63
C VAL A 255 -56.77 13.15 19.19
N ILE A 256 -55.77 13.37 20.05
CA ILE A 256 -54.34 13.17 19.79
C ILE A 256 -53.80 12.07 20.72
N CYS A 257 -53.25 11.01 20.14
CA CYS A 257 -52.59 9.95 20.91
C CYS A 257 -51.29 10.47 21.54
N THR A 258 -51.17 10.33 22.87
CA THR A 258 -50.02 10.83 23.66
C THR A 258 -48.70 10.15 23.31
N ASN A 259 -48.72 8.95 22.72
CA ASN A 259 -47.53 8.16 22.40
C ASN A 259 -46.90 8.51 21.03
N CYS A 260 -47.74 8.71 20.00
CA CYS A 260 -47.25 9.01 18.63
C CYS A 260 -47.48 10.46 18.18
N LEU A 261 -48.23 11.26 18.94
CA LEU A 261 -48.62 12.65 18.61
C LEU A 261 -49.34 12.78 17.25
N ARG A 262 -50.14 11.77 16.90
CA ARG A 262 -51.03 11.73 15.73
C ARG A 262 -52.49 11.54 16.17
N THR A 263 -53.42 11.84 15.29
CA THR A 263 -54.86 11.72 15.52
C THR A 263 -55.44 10.40 15.02
N GLY A 264 -56.61 10.02 15.55
CA GLY A 264 -57.44 8.96 14.97
C GLY A 264 -57.23 7.55 15.52
N HIS A 265 -56.58 7.40 16.69
CA HIS A 265 -56.55 6.17 17.48
C HIS A 265 -56.30 6.53 18.96
N ALA A 266 -56.68 5.64 19.88
CA ALA A 266 -56.43 5.83 21.31
C ALA A 266 -54.98 5.47 21.69
N LEU A 267 -54.62 5.68 22.95
CA LEU A 267 -53.30 5.31 23.49
C LEU A 267 -53.06 3.80 23.48
N ASP A 268 -54.12 3.03 23.70
CA ASP A 268 -54.01 1.58 23.87
C ASP A 268 -53.79 0.86 22.54
N ASP A 269 -54.48 1.32 21.48
CA ASP A 269 -54.32 0.88 20.09
C ASP A 269 -52.98 1.31 19.45
N CYS A 270 -52.20 2.15 20.13
CA CYS A 270 -51.01 2.77 19.54
C CYS A 270 -49.82 1.79 19.45
N GLN A 271 -49.60 1.24 18.26
CA GLN A 271 -48.47 0.35 17.92
C GLN A 271 -47.08 1.05 17.87
N PHE A 272 -46.98 2.30 18.35
CA PHE A 272 -45.72 3.03 18.42
C PHE A 272 -44.93 2.65 19.69
N GLY A 273 -43.61 2.53 19.58
CA GLY A 273 -42.77 2.15 20.73
C GLY A 273 -42.85 3.18 21.88
N PRO A 274 -42.69 2.74 23.14
CA PRO A 274 -42.84 3.59 24.32
C PRO A 274 -41.73 4.65 24.46
N CYS A 275 -41.88 5.52 25.45
CA CYS A 275 -40.94 6.60 25.75
C CYS A 275 -39.51 6.07 25.96
N LYS A 276 -38.54 6.61 25.22
CA LYS A 276 -37.14 6.18 25.28
C LYS A 276 -36.39 6.58 26.56
N GLN A 277 -37.01 7.37 27.43
CA GLN A 277 -36.41 7.87 28.68
C GLN A 277 -36.95 7.13 29.92
N CYS A 278 -38.24 6.81 29.96
CA CYS A 278 -38.89 6.20 31.13
C CYS A 278 -39.82 5.00 30.82
N THR A 279 -39.72 4.42 29.61
CA THR A 279 -40.40 3.20 29.12
C THR A 279 -41.94 3.13 29.18
N GLN A 280 -42.62 4.20 29.64
CA GLN A 280 -44.08 4.33 29.63
C GLN A 280 -44.64 4.68 28.24
N LYS A 281 -45.94 4.44 28.01
CA LYS A 281 -46.64 4.79 26.75
C LYS A 281 -46.88 6.32 26.63
N HIS A 282 -45.85 7.09 26.32
CA HIS A 282 -45.97 8.48 25.86
C HIS A 282 -44.80 8.90 24.97
N ASN A 283 -44.98 9.96 24.19
CA ASN A 283 -43.94 10.46 23.31
C ASN A 283 -42.83 11.16 24.10
N SER A 284 -41.56 10.94 23.72
CA SER A 284 -40.43 11.58 24.40
C SER A 284 -40.41 13.11 24.29
N LEU A 285 -41.15 13.72 23.34
CA LEU A 285 -41.32 15.17 23.25
C LEU A 285 -42.22 15.78 24.35
N ILE A 286 -42.89 14.97 25.17
CA ILE A 286 -43.75 15.39 26.30
C ILE A 286 -43.38 14.72 27.63
N HIS A 287 -42.17 14.15 27.73
CA HIS A 287 -41.69 13.52 28.96
C HIS A 287 -41.09 14.54 29.93
N ILE A 288 -41.35 14.34 31.23
CA ILE A 288 -40.87 15.20 32.32
C ILE A 288 -40.25 14.31 33.39
N ASP A 289 -39.00 14.60 33.77
CA ASP A 289 -38.29 13.95 34.87
C ASP A 289 -38.81 14.48 36.21
N ASN A 290 -39.35 13.58 37.04
CA ASN A 290 -40.15 13.96 38.21
C ASN A 290 -39.32 14.01 39.50
N THR A 291 -38.43 14.99 39.61
CA THR A 291 -37.44 15.12 40.72
C THR A 291 -37.66 16.35 41.62
N ALA A 292 -38.92 16.73 41.88
CA ALA A 292 -39.28 17.72 42.89
C ALA A 292 -40.65 17.47 43.54
N SER A 293 -40.72 16.56 44.53
CA SER A 293 -41.81 16.51 45.51
C SER A 293 -41.29 15.91 46.83
N CYS A 294 -41.66 16.52 47.95
CA CYS A 294 -40.90 16.41 49.21
C CYS A 294 -41.81 16.03 50.40
N ASN A 295 -41.35 15.05 51.20
CA ASN A 295 -41.74 14.71 52.58
C ASN A 295 -43.18 14.31 52.93
N SER A 296 -43.28 13.46 53.97
CA SER A 296 -44.46 13.21 54.84
C SER A 296 -45.68 12.51 54.19
N LEU A 297 -46.35 11.49 54.76
CA LEU A 297 -46.36 10.75 56.05
C LEU A 297 -46.70 9.26 55.75
N ARG A 298 -46.56 8.22 56.60
CA ARG A 298 -45.80 7.90 57.85
C ARG A 298 -45.91 6.36 58.11
N PHE A 299 -45.14 5.86 59.09
CA PHE A 299 -45.32 4.61 59.87
C PHE A 299 -45.17 3.21 59.20
N LEU A 300 -44.12 2.53 59.68
CA LEU A 300 -43.90 1.10 59.96
C LEU A 300 -45.14 0.35 60.56
N PRO A 301 -45.20 -1.02 60.64
CA PRO A 301 -44.04 -1.91 60.90
C PRO A 301 -43.99 -3.37 60.34
N THR A 302 -42.81 -3.99 60.57
CA THR A 302 -42.54 -5.41 60.98
C THR A 302 -42.57 -6.64 60.04
N LEU A 303 -41.55 -7.52 60.29
CA LEU A 303 -41.52 -9.01 60.19
C LEU A 303 -41.52 -9.64 58.76
N THR A 304 -40.85 -10.77 58.46
CA THR A 304 -39.93 -11.72 59.16
C THR A 304 -38.66 -11.98 58.29
N HIS A 305 -37.49 -12.45 58.78
CA HIS A 305 -37.08 -13.87 59.00
C HIS A 305 -37.71 -14.90 58.01
N THR A 306 -37.03 -15.91 57.42
CA THR A 306 -35.60 -16.37 57.34
C THR A 306 -35.48 -17.31 56.09
N ASP A 307 -34.44 -18.10 55.74
CA ASP A 307 -33.18 -18.54 56.36
C ASP A 307 -32.06 -18.88 55.32
N THR A 308 -31.13 -19.78 55.70
CA THR A 308 -29.95 -20.36 55.03
C THR A 308 -30.08 -21.92 55.00
N PRO A 309 -29.07 -22.75 54.62
CA PRO A 309 -28.09 -22.73 53.51
C PRO A 309 -28.01 -24.08 52.71
N ALA A 310 -26.99 -24.20 51.83
CA ALA A 310 -26.09 -25.36 51.64
C ALA A 310 -26.26 -26.40 50.48
N ASN A 311 -25.17 -26.47 49.69
CA ASN A 311 -24.39 -27.67 49.26
C ASN A 311 -24.80 -28.63 48.11
N ASN A 312 -23.79 -28.86 47.25
CA ASN A 312 -23.48 -30.06 46.44
C ASN A 312 -24.42 -30.40 45.26
N ALA A 313 -23.97 -30.94 44.10
CA ALA A 313 -22.68 -31.54 43.75
C ALA A 313 -22.29 -31.35 42.25
N THR A 314 -21.06 -31.77 41.93
CA THR A 314 -20.50 -32.25 40.64
C THR A 314 -21.42 -32.35 39.39
N ASP A 315 -20.92 -31.91 38.24
CA ASP A 315 -20.44 -32.89 37.23
C ASP A 315 -19.41 -32.30 36.23
N SER A 316 -18.77 -33.16 35.42
CA SER A 316 -17.62 -32.79 34.56
C SER A 316 -17.69 -33.33 33.13
N ALA A 317 -17.31 -32.52 32.14
CA ALA A 317 -17.06 -32.96 30.76
C ALA A 317 -16.01 -32.09 30.04
N HIS A 318 -15.16 -32.71 29.21
CA HIS A 318 -14.10 -32.04 28.45
C HIS A 318 -14.54 -31.58 27.05
N ALA A 319 -13.93 -30.48 26.57
CA ALA A 319 -13.58 -30.32 25.15
C ALA A 319 -12.30 -29.47 25.04
N ASN A 320 -11.36 -29.87 24.17
CA ASN A 320 -10.12 -29.13 23.92
C ASN A 320 -10.28 -28.16 22.74
N THR A 321 -9.60 -27.01 22.77
CA THR A 321 -9.11 -26.32 21.56
C THR A 321 -7.91 -25.44 21.91
N SER A 322 -7.19 -24.94 20.90
CA SER A 322 -5.77 -24.62 21.04
C SER A 322 -5.30 -23.35 20.33
N SER A 323 -4.20 -22.82 20.88
CA SER A 323 -3.10 -22.11 20.20
C SER A 323 -3.22 -20.61 19.90
N LEU A 324 -2.04 -20.04 19.59
CA LEU A 324 -1.73 -18.71 19.07
C LEU A 324 -1.74 -17.54 20.07
N GLY A 325 -0.53 -17.15 20.49
CA GLY A 325 -0.27 -15.84 21.09
C GLY A 325 -0.35 -14.72 20.04
N PRO A 326 -0.64 -13.47 20.44
CA PRO A 326 -1.35 -12.56 19.56
C PRO A 326 -0.46 -11.48 18.90
N ASN A 327 -0.71 -11.20 17.62
CA ASN A 327 -0.07 -10.13 16.86
C ASN A 327 -0.64 -8.74 17.24
N SER A 328 0.07 -7.67 16.86
CA SER A 328 -0.38 -6.28 17.02
C SER A 328 -0.54 -5.58 15.67
N ILE A 329 -1.37 -4.53 15.62
CA ILE A 329 -1.53 -3.70 14.42
C ILE A 329 -0.34 -2.74 14.32
N THR A 330 0.28 -2.66 13.15
CA THR A 330 1.33 -1.68 12.85
C THR A 330 0.78 -0.59 11.92
N SER A 331 0.71 0.63 12.44
CA SER A 331 0.41 1.84 11.66
C SER A 331 1.67 2.29 10.90
N TYR A 332 1.63 2.20 9.57
CA TYR A 332 2.77 2.54 8.73
C TYR A 332 2.84 4.05 8.44
N HIS A 333 3.86 4.72 8.95
CA HIS A 333 4.24 6.06 8.47
C HIS A 333 5.28 5.97 7.36
N SER A 334 4.98 6.56 6.20
CA SER A 334 5.91 6.68 5.09
C SER A 334 6.74 7.95 5.20
N LYS A 335 8.07 7.84 5.13
CA LYS A 335 8.92 8.97 4.73
C LYS A 335 9.08 8.94 3.21
N GLN A 336 8.82 10.07 2.57
CA GLN A 336 9.18 10.29 1.17
C GLN A 336 10.63 10.78 1.11
N ALA A 337 11.46 10.18 0.25
CA ALA A 337 12.84 10.62 0.07
C ALA A 337 12.87 11.90 -0.77
N VAL A 338 13.18 13.04 -0.13
CA VAL A 338 13.40 14.35 -0.76
C VAL A 338 14.71 14.91 -0.22
N GLN A 339 15.53 15.50 -1.10
CA GLN A 339 16.82 16.08 -0.74
C GLN A 339 16.64 17.49 -0.13
N SER A 340 16.34 17.55 1.18
CA SER A 340 16.28 18.80 1.95
C SER A 340 16.56 18.53 3.44
N ASN A 341 17.46 19.31 4.05
CA ASN A 341 17.96 19.11 5.43
C ASN A 341 16.98 19.57 6.54
N THR A 342 15.69 19.26 6.40
CA THR A 342 14.66 19.54 7.40
C THR A 342 13.77 18.31 7.60
N LEU A 343 13.82 17.72 8.80
CA LEU A 343 13.01 16.55 9.16
C LEU A 343 11.65 17.00 9.70
N ASP A 344 10.65 17.07 8.81
CA ASP A 344 9.28 17.31 9.20
C ASP A 344 8.69 16.10 9.95
N GLN A 345 8.22 16.33 11.18
CA GLN A 345 7.49 15.35 11.99
C GLN A 345 5.98 15.65 11.92
N VAL A 346 5.12 14.64 12.03
CA VAL A 346 3.66 14.81 12.02
C VAL A 346 3.10 14.35 13.36
N LEU A 347 2.37 15.24 14.05
CA LEU A 347 1.58 14.89 15.22
C LEU A 347 0.27 14.20 14.80
N LEU A 348 -0.12 13.18 15.56
CA LEU A 348 -1.42 12.52 15.44
C LEU A 348 -2.35 12.98 16.57
N SER A 349 -3.65 12.98 16.31
CA SER A 349 -4.68 13.43 17.24
C SER A 349 -4.83 12.48 18.43
N THR A 350 -4.27 12.83 19.59
CA THR A 350 -4.44 12.09 20.85
C THR A 350 -5.39 12.81 21.83
N ALA A 351 -6.01 12.05 22.72
CA ALA A 351 -6.90 12.52 23.78
C ALA A 351 -6.75 11.67 25.05
N LEU A 352 -6.75 12.27 26.24
CA LEU A 352 -6.85 11.54 27.50
C LEU A 352 -8.33 11.45 27.91
N VAL A 353 -8.85 10.23 27.96
CA VAL A 353 -10.25 9.93 28.26
C VAL A 353 -10.39 9.17 29.57
N GLU A 354 -11.50 9.37 30.28
CA GLU A 354 -11.81 8.55 31.46
C GLU A 354 -12.67 7.35 31.06
N VAL A 355 -12.32 6.17 31.56
CA VAL A 355 -13.04 4.91 31.28
C VAL A 355 -13.50 4.29 32.59
N CYS A 356 -14.76 3.90 32.66
CA CYS A 356 -15.35 3.34 33.87
C CYS A 356 -15.07 1.83 34.00
N ASN A 357 -14.63 1.40 35.19
CA ASN A 357 -14.58 0.01 35.64
C ASN A 357 -15.98 -0.43 36.11
N ASN A 358 -16.25 -1.75 36.15
CA ASN A 358 -17.45 -2.33 36.75
C ASN A 358 -17.70 -1.84 38.20
N ASN A 359 -16.64 -1.48 38.94
CA ASN A 359 -16.71 -0.95 40.30
C ASN A 359 -17.02 0.57 40.38
N ASN A 360 -17.50 1.19 39.29
CA ASN A 360 -17.74 2.65 39.15
C ASN A 360 -16.51 3.55 39.38
N THR A 361 -15.30 2.98 39.38
CA THR A 361 -14.05 3.74 39.41
C THR A 361 -13.61 4.13 37.99
N TYR A 362 -13.17 5.37 37.81
CA TYR A 362 -12.68 5.87 36.52
C TYR A 362 -11.16 5.73 36.44
N ILE A 363 -10.67 5.22 35.31
CA ILE A 363 -9.24 5.15 34.96
C ILE A 363 -9.01 6.04 33.74
N VAL A 364 -8.00 6.90 33.77
CA VAL A 364 -7.58 7.66 32.58
C VAL A 364 -6.83 6.73 31.63
N ALA A 365 -7.22 6.77 30.36
CA ALA A 365 -6.64 6.01 29.25
C ALA A 365 -6.28 6.97 28.10
N ARG A 366 -5.21 6.67 27.34
CA ARG A 366 -4.80 7.47 26.18
C ARG A 366 -5.44 6.93 24.91
N ALA A 367 -6.22 7.77 24.25
CA ALA A 367 -6.94 7.46 23.02
C ALA A 367 -6.27 8.10 21.80
N LEU A 368 -6.07 7.32 20.74
CA LEU A 368 -5.72 7.80 19.40
C LEU A 368 -7.00 7.97 18.58
N LEU A 369 -7.21 9.15 17.99
CA LEU A 369 -8.33 9.44 17.11
C LEU A 369 -7.87 9.23 15.66
N ASP A 370 -8.29 8.13 15.04
CA ASP A 370 -7.88 7.74 13.68
C ASP A 370 -9.09 7.53 12.75
N SER A 371 -9.25 8.44 11.79
CA SER A 371 -10.26 8.33 10.72
C SER A 371 -9.92 7.30 9.63
N GLY A 372 -8.73 6.70 9.65
CA GLY A 372 -8.31 5.63 8.75
C GLY A 372 -8.84 4.25 9.16
N SER A 373 -8.91 3.96 10.46
CA SER A 373 -9.57 2.76 10.98
C SER A 373 -11.09 2.79 10.76
N GLN A 374 -11.65 1.63 10.40
CA GLN A 374 -13.10 1.45 10.27
C GLN A 374 -13.79 1.12 11.61
N ARG A 375 -13.03 0.87 12.68
CA ARG A 375 -13.53 0.42 13.99
C ARG A 375 -12.74 0.98 15.15
N CYS A 376 -13.39 1.06 16.31
CA CYS A 376 -12.69 1.25 17.58
C CYS A 376 -11.97 -0.02 18.04
N PHE A 377 -10.81 0.15 18.70
CA PHE A 377 -10.02 -0.92 19.30
C PHE A 377 -9.61 -0.57 20.73
N VAL A 378 -9.30 -1.58 21.55
CA VAL A 378 -8.84 -1.43 22.93
C VAL A 378 -7.72 -2.42 23.25
N THR A 379 -6.78 -2.04 24.11
CA THR A 379 -5.72 -2.94 24.59
C THR A 379 -6.25 -3.99 25.57
N GLU A 380 -5.72 -5.21 25.46
CA GLU A 380 -6.00 -6.32 26.36
C GLU A 380 -5.56 -5.98 27.80
N SER A 381 -4.50 -5.17 27.95
CA SER A 381 -4.06 -4.60 29.22
C SER A 381 -5.11 -3.70 29.86
N LEU A 382 -5.75 -2.79 29.10
CA LEU A 382 -6.84 -1.96 29.62
C LEU A 382 -8.08 -2.80 29.96
N CYS A 383 -8.44 -3.77 29.10
CA CYS A 383 -9.56 -4.69 29.37
C CYS A 383 -9.36 -5.47 30.68
N LYS A 384 -8.17 -6.04 30.90
CA LYS A 384 -7.80 -6.73 32.16
C LYS A 384 -7.84 -5.77 33.35
N LYS A 385 -7.26 -4.57 33.24
CA LYS A 385 -7.22 -3.54 34.29
C LYS A 385 -8.63 -3.08 34.72
N LEU A 386 -9.54 -2.91 33.76
CA LEU A 386 -10.93 -2.50 33.99
C LEU A 386 -11.90 -3.67 34.28
N HIS A 387 -11.45 -4.92 34.14
CA HIS A 387 -12.28 -6.13 34.27
C HIS A 387 -13.50 -6.13 33.33
N LEU A 388 -13.33 -5.60 32.11
CA LEU A 388 -14.43 -5.45 31.15
C LEU A 388 -14.96 -6.82 30.66
N PRO A 389 -16.28 -6.99 30.54
CA PRO A 389 -16.86 -8.21 29.97
C PRO A 389 -16.53 -8.29 28.47
N THR A 390 -15.82 -9.35 28.07
CA THR A 390 -15.52 -9.65 26.67
C THR A 390 -16.51 -10.66 26.09
N ILE A 391 -16.80 -10.51 24.79
CA ILE A 391 -17.65 -11.37 23.98
C ILE A 391 -16.76 -11.97 22.89
N GLN A 392 -16.81 -13.29 22.74
CA GLN A 392 -16.04 -13.99 21.71
C GLN A 392 -16.51 -13.53 20.30
N SER A 393 -15.56 -13.18 19.45
CA SER A 393 -15.81 -12.59 18.14
C SER A 393 -14.75 -13.04 17.15
N THR A 394 -15.06 -13.18 15.87
CA THR A 394 -14.09 -13.60 14.84
C THR A 394 -13.89 -12.49 13.82
N LEU A 395 -13.30 -11.37 14.26
CA LEU A 395 -13.06 -10.22 13.40
C LEU A 395 -11.68 -10.33 12.73
N ASN A 396 -11.68 -10.62 11.43
CA ASN A 396 -10.49 -10.44 10.59
C ASN A 396 -10.25 -8.96 10.34
N ILE A 397 -9.10 -8.46 10.79
CA ILE A 397 -8.64 -7.07 10.64
C ILE A 397 -7.53 -7.06 9.60
N SER A 398 -7.70 -6.29 8.53
CA SER A 398 -6.74 -6.18 7.42
C SER A 398 -6.03 -4.82 7.44
N GLY A 399 -4.72 -4.82 7.63
CA GLY A 399 -3.87 -3.62 7.56
C GLY A 399 -3.42 -3.26 6.14
N ILE A 400 -2.69 -2.14 6.04
CA ILE A 400 -2.02 -1.72 4.80
C ILE A 400 -1.03 -2.80 4.38
N GLY A 401 -1.11 -3.25 3.13
CA GLY A 401 -0.31 -4.36 2.61
C GLY A 401 -0.96 -5.75 2.75
N ASN A 402 -2.25 -5.82 3.10
CA ASN A 402 -3.00 -7.07 3.30
C ASN A 402 -2.46 -7.96 4.44
N SER A 403 -1.82 -7.37 5.45
CA SER A 403 -1.56 -8.05 6.73
C SER A 403 -2.90 -8.35 7.42
N VAL A 404 -3.25 -9.62 7.56
CA VAL A 404 -4.50 -10.05 8.23
C VAL A 404 -4.19 -10.57 9.62
N MET A 405 -4.98 -10.11 10.59
CA MET A 405 -4.92 -10.52 11.99
C MET A 405 -6.35 -10.81 12.48
N CYS A 406 -6.55 -11.89 13.23
CA CYS A 406 -7.82 -12.15 13.90
C CYS A 406 -7.83 -11.44 15.27
N SER A 407 -8.92 -10.75 15.60
CA SER A 407 -9.27 -10.38 16.97
C SER A 407 -10.37 -11.33 17.44
N GLU A 408 -10.06 -12.13 18.46
CA GLU A 408 -10.91 -13.21 18.98
C GLU A 408 -11.97 -12.74 20.00
N GLN A 409 -11.89 -11.47 20.40
CA GLN A 409 -12.71 -10.88 21.46
C GLN A 409 -13.11 -9.44 21.11
N SER A 410 -14.31 -9.05 21.51
CA SER A 410 -14.74 -7.64 21.57
C SER A 410 -15.33 -7.31 22.93
N CYS A 411 -15.37 -6.03 23.29
CA CYS A 411 -16.05 -5.56 24.49
C CYS A 411 -16.71 -4.20 24.23
N ASP A 412 -17.66 -3.85 25.09
CA ASP A 412 -18.20 -2.50 25.16
C ASP A 412 -17.58 -1.75 26.35
N LEU A 413 -17.20 -0.49 26.14
CA LEU A 413 -16.70 0.40 27.19
C LEU A 413 -17.28 1.80 27.01
N VAL A 414 -17.28 2.62 28.07
CA VAL A 414 -17.74 4.01 28.01
C VAL A 414 -16.57 4.94 28.28
N ILE A 415 -16.25 5.79 27.29
CA ILE A 415 -15.33 6.91 27.47
C ILE A 415 -16.08 8.16 27.97
N ARG A 416 -15.44 8.97 28.80
CA ARG A 416 -15.90 10.29 29.27
C ARG A 416 -14.82 11.35 29.03
N SER A 417 -15.25 12.57 28.68
CA SER A 417 -14.40 13.75 28.53
C SER A 417 -13.93 14.24 29.91
N ARG A 418 -12.68 14.71 29.99
CA ARG A 418 -12.09 15.28 31.21
C ARG A 418 -12.50 16.75 31.46
N PHE A 419 -13.26 17.35 30.54
CA PHE A 419 -13.51 18.80 30.53
C PHE A 419 -14.98 19.22 30.43
N ASN A 420 -15.89 18.26 30.21
CA ASN A 420 -17.33 18.46 30.08
C ASN A 420 -18.07 17.12 30.20
N ASP A 421 -19.41 17.14 30.26
CA ASP A 421 -20.24 15.95 30.50
C ASP A 421 -20.35 14.98 29.31
N PHE A 422 -19.57 15.17 28.24
CA PHE A 422 -19.60 14.25 27.10
C PHE A 422 -19.12 12.85 27.50
N SER A 423 -19.95 11.86 27.20
CA SER A 423 -19.60 10.44 27.27
C SER A 423 -20.08 9.70 26.04
N ARG A 424 -19.43 8.58 25.72
CA ARG A 424 -19.76 7.73 24.56
C ARG A 424 -19.42 6.28 24.83
N ARG A 425 -20.39 5.39 24.60
CA ARG A 425 -20.15 3.94 24.51
C ARG A 425 -19.41 3.64 23.19
N LEU A 426 -18.28 2.95 23.30
CA LEU A 426 -17.54 2.37 22.18
C LEU A 426 -17.80 0.85 22.16
N ASN A 427 -17.84 0.28 20.96
CA ASN A 427 -17.80 -1.18 20.74
C ASN A 427 -16.42 -1.49 20.14
N CYS A 428 -15.53 -2.05 20.95
CA CYS A 428 -14.12 -2.20 20.60
C CYS A 428 -13.77 -3.68 20.36
N SER A 429 -12.98 -3.97 19.33
CA SER A 429 -12.25 -5.24 19.26
C SER A 429 -11.02 -5.18 20.17
N VAL A 430 -10.77 -6.27 20.91
CA VAL A 430 -9.66 -6.36 21.85
C VAL A 430 -8.40 -6.79 21.12
N LEU A 431 -7.32 -6.04 21.31
CA LEU A 431 -6.00 -6.23 20.71
C LEU A 431 -4.92 -6.26 21.80
N PRO A 432 -3.76 -6.90 21.60
CA PRO A 432 -2.69 -6.90 22.62
C PRO A 432 -2.06 -5.52 22.76
N LYS A 433 -1.79 -4.89 21.60
CA LYS A 433 -1.19 -3.57 21.47
C LYS A 433 -1.73 -2.91 20.19
N ILE A 434 -2.03 -1.62 20.28
CA ILE A 434 -2.67 -0.83 19.21
C ILE A 434 -1.63 -0.20 18.28
N THR A 435 -0.58 0.40 18.86
CA THR A 435 0.55 1.01 18.15
C THR A 435 1.70 1.25 19.15
N PHE A 436 2.82 1.82 18.69
CA PHE A 436 3.95 2.30 19.52
C PHE A 436 3.61 3.61 20.25
N CYS A 437 4.53 4.11 21.09
CA CYS A 437 4.32 5.36 21.83
C CYS A 437 4.13 6.58 20.90
N LEU A 438 3.12 7.41 21.18
CA LEU A 438 2.84 8.64 20.45
C LEU A 438 3.01 9.87 21.37
N PRO A 439 3.57 10.99 20.87
CA PRO A 439 4.44 11.07 19.69
C PRO A 439 5.67 10.14 19.84
N ASN A 440 6.27 9.73 18.72
CA ASN A 440 7.42 8.81 18.72
C ASN A 440 8.66 9.36 19.45
N SER A 441 8.78 10.68 19.52
CA SER A 441 9.87 11.44 20.13
C SER A 441 9.28 12.58 20.96
N ARG A 442 9.99 13.01 22.01
CA ARG A 442 9.55 14.13 22.85
C ARG A 442 9.68 15.46 22.11
N LEU A 443 8.63 16.28 22.15
CA LEU A 443 8.64 17.64 21.61
C LEU A 443 8.89 18.67 22.72
N ASP A 444 9.39 19.85 22.35
CA ASP A 444 9.44 21.00 23.25
C ASP A 444 8.01 21.50 23.53
N PHE A 445 7.66 21.58 24.81
CA PHE A 445 6.36 22.04 25.31
C PHE A 445 6.02 23.47 24.86
N ASN A 446 7.03 24.33 24.72
CA ASN A 446 6.86 25.74 24.35
C ASN A 446 6.95 25.99 22.83
N SER A 447 7.14 24.94 22.02
CA SER A 447 7.35 25.07 20.57
C SER A 447 6.15 25.64 19.80
N PHE A 448 4.94 25.62 20.39
CA PHE A 448 3.72 26.14 19.80
C PHE A 448 3.02 27.18 20.70
N GLN A 449 2.66 28.32 20.12
CA GLN A 449 1.89 29.38 20.79
C GLN A 449 0.40 28.99 20.91
N ILE A 450 0.10 28.04 21.79
CA ILE A 450 -1.27 27.59 22.06
C ILE A 450 -2.02 28.70 22.83
N PRO A 451 -3.19 29.18 22.36
CA PRO A 451 -3.93 30.24 23.05
C PRO A 451 -4.38 29.84 24.46
N GLN A 452 -4.25 30.75 25.44
CA GLN A 452 -4.54 30.47 26.86
C GLN A 452 -5.99 30.03 27.16
N ASN A 453 -6.93 30.27 26.24
CA ASN A 453 -8.33 29.83 26.35
C ASN A 453 -8.58 28.42 25.76
N VAL A 454 -7.57 27.74 25.24
CA VAL A 454 -7.67 26.37 24.69
C VAL A 454 -7.39 25.33 25.78
N LYS A 455 -8.37 24.45 26.03
CA LYS A 455 -8.18 23.25 26.86
C LYS A 455 -7.88 22.05 25.95
N LEU A 456 -6.65 21.51 26.04
CA LEU A 456 -6.23 20.36 25.24
C LEU A 456 -6.87 19.06 25.73
N ALA A 457 -7.35 18.22 24.82
CA ALA A 457 -7.84 16.87 25.11
C ALA A 457 -6.74 15.97 25.68
N ASP A 458 -5.51 16.18 25.21
CA ASP A 458 -4.29 15.56 25.71
C ASP A 458 -3.26 16.67 26.00
N PRO A 459 -3.12 17.11 27.27
CA PRO A 459 -2.08 18.03 27.67
C PRO A 459 -0.67 17.49 27.42
N ASP A 460 -0.51 16.16 27.44
CA ASP A 460 0.76 15.44 27.35
C ASP A 460 1.10 15.03 25.89
N TYR A 461 0.47 15.67 24.90
CA TYR A 461 0.67 15.47 23.45
C TYR A 461 2.13 15.54 22.96
N TYR A 462 3.02 16.09 23.78
CA TYR A 462 4.43 16.30 23.52
C TYR A 462 5.32 15.23 24.16
N VAL A 463 4.73 14.31 24.95
CA VAL A 463 5.41 13.24 25.70
C VAL A 463 5.05 11.87 25.10
N PRO A 464 6.04 11.06 24.67
CA PRO A 464 5.78 9.70 24.20
C PRO A 464 5.12 8.84 25.27
N SER A 465 3.94 8.29 24.99
CA SER A 465 3.37 7.18 25.78
C SER A 465 2.53 6.24 24.93
N GLU A 466 2.22 5.07 25.48
CA GLU A 466 1.35 4.09 24.84
C GLU A 466 -0.09 4.59 24.63
N ILE A 467 -0.81 3.89 23.75
CA ILE A 467 -2.20 4.13 23.39
C ILE A 467 -3.04 2.93 23.82
N ASP A 468 -4.00 3.16 24.72
CA ASP A 468 -4.91 2.13 25.24
C ASP A 468 -6.14 1.92 24.35
N ILE A 469 -6.58 2.97 23.64
CA ILE A 469 -7.81 2.98 22.83
C ILE A 469 -7.52 3.60 21.46
N LEU A 470 -8.04 2.98 20.39
CA LEU A 470 -8.13 3.61 19.07
C LEU A 470 -9.61 3.92 18.82
N ILE A 471 -9.91 5.19 18.52
CA ILE A 471 -11.25 5.65 18.16
C ILE A 471 -11.30 5.76 16.63
N GLY A 472 -11.97 4.80 16.00
CA GLY A 472 -12.07 4.70 14.55
C GLY A 472 -13.08 5.66 13.93
N ALA A 473 -13.18 5.63 12.60
CA ALA A 473 -14.15 6.40 11.82
C ALA A 473 -15.63 6.14 12.18
N ASP A 474 -15.93 5.07 12.94
CA ASP A 474 -17.23 4.77 13.51
C ASP A 474 -17.64 5.70 14.68
N VAL A 475 -16.68 6.41 15.29
CA VAL A 475 -16.93 7.40 16.36
C VAL A 475 -16.18 8.73 16.16
N PHE A 476 -15.04 8.75 15.47
CA PHE A 476 -14.19 9.93 15.21
C PHE A 476 -14.99 11.17 14.78
N TRP A 477 -15.88 11.03 13.80
CA TRP A 477 -16.66 12.14 13.24
C TRP A 477 -17.70 12.70 14.22
N ASP A 478 -18.19 11.90 15.17
CA ASP A 478 -19.10 12.38 16.23
C ASP A 478 -18.35 13.22 17.28
N LEU A 479 -17.03 13.04 17.43
CA LEU A 479 -16.20 13.80 18.38
C LEU A 479 -15.88 15.21 17.90
N LEU A 480 -15.79 15.44 16.59
CA LEU A 480 -15.42 16.75 16.05
C LEU A 480 -16.44 17.83 16.42
N GLN A 481 -15.94 19.02 16.73
CA GLN A 481 -16.74 20.23 16.96
C GLN A 481 -16.30 21.36 16.03
N VAL A 482 -17.12 22.40 15.92
CA VAL A 482 -16.73 23.64 15.23
C VAL A 482 -15.59 24.29 16.00
N GLY A 483 -14.51 24.62 15.28
CA GLY A 483 -13.29 25.20 15.84
C GLY A 483 -12.05 24.51 15.27
N LEU A 484 -11.30 25.24 14.44
CA LEU A 484 -9.99 24.84 13.93
C LEU A 484 -9.07 26.06 14.03
N ILE A 485 -8.00 25.97 14.83
CA ILE A 485 -6.99 27.01 14.98
C ILE A 485 -5.71 26.49 14.34
N ARG A 486 -5.23 27.17 13.29
CA ARG A 486 -3.90 26.92 12.73
C ARG A 486 -2.88 27.68 13.56
N LEU A 487 -1.89 26.99 14.12
CA LEU A 487 -0.82 27.64 14.88
C LEU A 487 0.15 28.35 13.91
N PRO A 488 0.77 29.49 14.28
CA PRO A 488 1.57 30.29 13.35
C PRO A 488 2.76 29.54 12.72
N THR A 489 3.34 28.60 13.46
CA THR A 489 4.61 27.91 13.13
C THR A 489 4.52 26.39 13.30
N GLY A 490 3.35 25.77 13.06
CA GLY A 490 3.23 24.31 13.23
C GLY A 490 1.82 23.74 13.01
N PRO A 491 1.40 22.78 13.86
CA PRO A 491 0.22 21.94 13.63
C PRO A 491 -1.11 22.70 13.82
N TYR A 492 -2.20 21.98 13.58
CA TYR A 492 -3.57 22.45 13.79
C TYR A 492 -4.09 22.00 15.16
N LEU A 493 -4.82 22.89 15.84
CA LEU A 493 -5.69 22.56 16.96
C LEU A 493 -7.11 22.39 16.44
N GLN A 494 -7.67 21.20 16.58
CA GLN A 494 -9.05 20.87 16.19
C GLN A 494 -9.90 20.70 17.46
N ASN A 495 -11.00 21.43 17.55
CA ASN A 495 -11.93 21.33 18.67
C ASN A 495 -12.68 19.99 18.63
N THR A 496 -12.79 19.31 19.77
CA THR A 496 -13.56 18.06 19.90
C THR A 496 -14.33 18.05 21.21
N ARG A 497 -15.33 17.17 21.32
CA ARG A 497 -16.07 16.94 22.57
C ARG A 497 -15.17 16.48 23.73
N LEU A 498 -13.99 15.94 23.45
CA LEU A 498 -12.98 15.53 24.43
C LEU A 498 -12.02 16.68 24.84
N GLY A 499 -12.18 17.88 24.28
CA GLY A 499 -11.20 18.97 24.32
C GLY A 499 -10.54 19.20 22.95
N TRP A 500 -9.61 20.13 22.86
CA TRP A 500 -8.90 20.41 21.60
C TRP A 500 -7.77 19.39 21.38
N VAL A 501 -7.77 18.69 20.25
CA VAL A 501 -6.67 17.81 19.83
C VAL A 501 -5.68 18.59 18.96
N ILE A 502 -4.40 18.24 19.04
CA ILE A 502 -3.32 18.85 18.22
C ILE A 502 -2.81 17.82 17.20
N SER A 503 -2.67 18.23 15.94
CA SER A 503 -2.40 17.29 14.83
C SER A 503 -1.86 17.99 13.59
N GLY A 504 -1.01 17.31 12.82
CA GLY A 504 -0.39 17.83 11.59
C GLY A 504 1.11 18.10 11.70
N THR A 505 1.68 18.72 10.65
CA THR A 505 3.13 18.87 10.48
C THR A 505 3.75 19.86 11.47
N VAL A 506 4.83 19.44 12.08
CA VAL A 506 5.77 20.23 12.89
C VAL A 506 6.94 20.58 11.98
N LEU A 507 7.00 21.84 11.56
CA LEU A 507 8.16 22.38 10.83
C LEU A 507 9.34 22.52 11.81
N GLY A 508 10.55 22.28 11.31
CA GLY A 508 11.77 22.22 12.12
C GLY A 508 12.15 23.53 12.82
N ASN A 509 11.61 23.74 14.02
CA ASN A 509 12.15 24.71 14.98
C ASN A 509 13.59 24.33 15.31
N LYS A 510 14.49 25.31 15.48
CA LYS A 510 15.85 25.05 15.97
C LYS A 510 15.76 24.56 17.41
N ALA A 511 15.97 23.26 17.61
CA ALA A 511 16.11 22.70 18.95
C ALA A 511 17.23 23.46 19.70
N TYR A 512 17.00 23.75 20.97
CA TYR A 512 17.96 24.50 21.78
C TYR A 512 19.29 23.76 21.87
N SER A 513 20.38 24.45 21.52
CA SER A 513 21.73 23.98 21.85
C SER A 513 21.99 24.29 23.33
N THR A 514 21.45 23.44 24.19
CA THR A 514 21.86 23.31 25.59
C THR A 514 22.54 21.98 25.75
N ASN A 515 23.79 21.98 26.21
CA ASN A 515 24.64 20.79 26.28
C ASN A 515 24.06 19.73 27.22
N ASN A 516 23.29 18.76 26.70
CA ASN A 516 23.20 17.36 27.17
C ASN A 516 22.17 16.53 26.37
N GLN A 517 22.55 15.26 26.12
CA GLN A 517 21.69 14.07 25.95
C GLN A 517 20.77 13.88 24.70
N THR A 518 20.80 12.62 24.21
CA THR A 518 19.74 11.83 23.54
C THR A 518 18.96 12.42 22.35
N SER A 519 19.24 11.91 21.14
CA SER A 519 18.65 12.36 19.88
C SER A 519 17.53 11.45 19.34
N ASN A 520 16.53 11.13 20.18
CA ASN A 520 15.43 10.16 19.97
C ASN A 520 15.16 9.71 18.52
N ASN A 521 15.45 8.45 18.21
CA ASN A 521 15.00 7.82 16.96
C ASN A 521 13.52 7.44 17.03
N ASN A 522 12.84 7.68 15.92
CA ASN A 522 11.54 7.06 15.68
C ASN A 522 11.76 5.64 15.12
N ILE A 523 12.07 4.68 16.01
CA ILE A 523 12.34 3.28 15.67
C ILE A 523 11.09 2.65 15.02
N ILE A 524 11.20 2.15 13.79
CA ILE A 524 10.13 1.41 13.13
C ILE A 524 10.26 -0.07 13.49
N TYR A 525 9.46 -0.53 14.47
CA TYR A 525 9.35 -1.93 14.83
C TYR A 525 8.59 -2.72 13.76
N CYS A 526 9.30 -3.18 12.74
CA CYS A 526 8.79 -4.17 11.79
C CYS A 526 8.98 -5.58 12.35
N SER A 527 7.97 -6.12 13.03
CA SER A 527 7.95 -7.50 13.54
C SER A 527 7.75 -8.50 12.40
N LEU A 528 8.78 -8.69 11.57
CA LEU A 528 8.77 -9.69 10.52
C LEU A 528 8.85 -11.08 11.14
N SER A 529 7.69 -11.74 11.29
CA SER A 529 7.67 -13.18 11.51
C SER A 529 8.42 -13.86 10.36
N THR A 530 9.40 -14.71 10.68
CA THR A 530 10.24 -15.36 9.66
C THR A 530 9.48 -16.50 9.01
N SER A 531 8.52 -16.17 8.14
CA SER A 531 8.03 -17.11 7.14
C SER A 531 9.15 -17.48 6.17
N LEU A 532 8.99 -18.59 5.46
CA LEU A 532 9.97 -19.04 4.47
C LEU A 532 10.09 -18.04 3.31
N GLU A 533 9.04 -17.29 3.00
CA GLU A 533 9.04 -16.19 2.04
C GLU A 533 9.86 -14.99 2.53
N GLY A 534 9.88 -14.71 3.83
CA GLY A 534 10.74 -13.69 4.44
C GLY A 534 12.22 -14.08 4.42
N GLN A 535 12.52 -15.36 4.67
CA GLN A 535 13.88 -15.91 4.53
C GLN A 535 14.33 -15.93 3.05
N LEU A 536 13.44 -16.33 2.13
CA LEU A 536 13.69 -16.32 0.70
C LEU A 536 13.87 -14.89 0.16
N LYS A 537 13.09 -13.93 0.65
CA LYS A 537 13.27 -12.50 0.33
C LYS A 537 14.68 -12.04 0.76
N ARG A 538 15.11 -12.37 1.98
CA ARG A 538 16.49 -12.11 2.44
C ARG A 538 17.55 -12.82 1.61
N PHE A 539 17.31 -14.06 1.19
CA PHE A 539 18.20 -14.79 0.28
C PHE A 539 18.41 -14.03 -1.04
N TRP A 540 17.35 -13.52 -1.67
CA TRP A 540 17.48 -12.68 -2.87
C TRP A 540 17.99 -11.25 -2.59
N GLU A 541 17.77 -10.69 -1.40
CA GLU A 541 18.33 -9.40 -0.99
C GLU A 541 19.86 -9.47 -0.80
N LEU A 542 20.40 -10.59 -0.34
CA LEU A 542 21.86 -10.87 -0.34
C LEU A 542 22.45 -11.00 -1.77
N GLU A 543 21.59 -11.08 -2.79
CA GLU A 543 22.00 -11.02 -4.20
C GLU A 543 21.96 -9.60 -4.79
N GLU A 544 21.43 -8.62 -4.06
CA GLU A 544 21.59 -7.19 -4.40
C GLU A 544 23.05 -6.78 -4.15
N VAL A 545 23.71 -6.20 -5.16
CA VAL A 545 24.93 -5.42 -4.89
C VAL A 545 24.46 -4.09 -4.33
N ASP A 546 24.75 -3.86 -3.05
CA ASP A 546 24.17 -2.79 -2.24
C ASP A 546 24.58 -1.40 -2.77
N SER A 547 23.59 -0.52 -2.96
CA SER A 547 23.72 0.71 -3.75
C SER A 547 24.27 1.87 -2.91
N GLY A 548 25.48 1.69 -2.38
CA GLY A 548 26.25 2.75 -1.71
C GLY A 548 25.75 3.17 -0.32
N LYS A 549 25.00 2.31 0.40
CA LYS A 549 24.63 2.57 1.80
C LYS A 549 25.67 2.11 2.83
N SER A 550 26.46 1.10 2.51
CA SER A 550 27.67 0.75 3.25
C SER A 550 28.87 1.43 2.59
N GLY A 551 29.47 2.40 3.28
CA GLY A 551 30.55 3.29 2.80
C GLY A 551 30.24 4.78 3.01
N ASN A 552 30.97 5.43 3.93
CA ASN A 552 31.06 6.88 4.16
C ASN A 552 29.81 7.74 4.48
N ASN A 553 28.59 7.20 4.59
CA ASN A 553 27.52 7.90 5.31
C ASN A 553 27.59 7.58 6.81
N ASN A 554 28.34 8.41 7.55
CA ASN A 554 28.61 8.26 8.98
C ASN A 554 27.41 8.65 9.87
N THR A 555 26.25 8.04 9.60
CA THR A 555 24.98 8.30 10.30
C THR A 555 24.47 7.02 10.95
N TYR A 556 25.09 6.63 12.05
CA TYR A 556 24.50 5.73 13.05
C TYR A 556 23.05 6.11 13.33
N THR A 557 22.15 5.13 13.32
CA THR A 557 20.77 5.31 13.79
C THR A 557 20.73 5.43 15.31
N GLU A 558 19.64 5.95 15.89
CA GLU A 558 19.39 5.89 17.35
C GLU A 558 19.69 4.52 17.98
N ASP A 559 19.22 3.42 17.37
CA ASP A 559 19.51 2.08 17.90
C ASP A 559 21.02 1.81 17.96
N ASP A 560 21.76 2.22 16.94
CA ASP A 560 23.22 2.06 16.89
C ASP A 560 23.93 3.01 17.88
N ARG A 561 23.50 4.28 17.98
CA ARG A 561 24.09 5.26 18.90
C ARG A 561 23.75 4.95 20.36
N LEU A 562 22.54 4.49 20.66
CA LEU A 562 22.17 4.06 22.00
C LEU A 562 22.94 2.79 22.38
N CYS A 563 23.21 1.88 21.43
CA CYS A 563 24.13 0.75 21.68
C CYS A 563 25.58 1.21 21.91
N GLU A 564 26.06 2.21 21.16
CA GLU A 564 27.41 2.78 21.28
C GLU A 564 27.58 3.60 22.57
N ASP A 565 26.63 4.49 22.89
CA ASP A 565 26.56 5.27 24.13
C ASP A 565 26.45 4.34 25.34
N LEU A 566 25.62 3.29 25.28
CA LEU A 566 25.54 2.29 26.34
C LEU A 566 26.84 1.50 26.47
N PHE A 567 27.47 1.12 25.35
CA PHE A 567 28.76 0.44 25.36
C PHE A 567 29.83 1.33 26.01
N THR A 568 30.00 2.57 25.54
CA THR A 568 31.04 3.50 26.04
C THR A 568 30.77 3.97 27.48
N SER A 569 29.50 4.06 27.92
CA SER A 569 29.17 4.50 29.29
C SER A 569 29.09 3.37 30.34
N THR A 570 28.98 2.09 29.94
CA THR A 570 28.80 0.98 30.88
C THR A 570 29.75 -0.20 30.71
N THR A 571 30.54 -0.26 29.63
CA THR A 571 31.58 -1.27 29.48
C THR A 571 32.78 -0.95 30.34
N ILE A 572 33.24 -1.92 31.12
CA ILE A 572 34.47 -1.85 31.92
C ILE A 572 35.37 -3.04 31.59
N ARG A 573 36.66 -2.94 31.95
CA ARG A 573 37.55 -4.10 32.06
C ARG A 573 37.75 -4.48 33.52
N ASP A 574 37.83 -5.77 33.80
CA ASP A 574 38.28 -6.29 35.09
C ASP A 574 39.82 -6.30 35.19
N SER A 575 40.35 -6.81 36.31
CA SER A 575 41.79 -6.94 36.56
C SER A 575 42.52 -7.96 35.67
N GLU A 576 41.78 -8.78 34.91
CA GLU A 576 42.33 -9.69 33.90
C GLU A 576 42.26 -9.07 32.48
N GLY A 577 41.75 -7.83 32.36
CA GLY A 577 41.53 -7.14 31.09
C GLY A 577 40.25 -7.56 30.35
N ARG A 578 39.43 -8.43 30.95
CA ARG A 578 38.21 -8.95 30.33
C ARG A 578 37.12 -7.88 30.29
N PHE A 579 36.49 -7.71 29.13
CA PHE A 579 35.36 -6.80 28.97
C PHE A 579 34.11 -7.32 29.67
N ALA A 580 33.62 -6.57 30.66
CA ALA A 580 32.27 -6.68 31.19
C ALA A 580 31.38 -5.65 30.48
N VAL A 581 30.53 -6.12 29.57
CA VAL A 581 29.62 -5.31 28.75
C VAL A 581 28.18 -5.41 29.26
N ARG A 582 27.43 -4.31 29.17
CA ARG A 582 25.98 -4.34 29.38
C ARG A 582 25.27 -4.80 28.10
N ILE A 583 24.33 -5.73 28.22
CA ILE A 583 23.47 -6.13 27.11
C ILE A 583 22.51 -4.98 26.79
N PRO A 584 22.48 -4.45 25.55
CA PRO A 584 21.48 -3.47 25.14
C PRO A 584 20.12 -4.17 25.02
N LEU A 585 19.20 -3.79 25.89
CA LEU A 585 17.80 -4.22 25.85
C LEU A 585 16.94 -3.07 25.31
N ARG A 586 16.01 -3.42 24.42
CA ARG A 586 15.05 -2.46 23.81
C ARG A 586 13.91 -2.05 24.75
N GLU A 587 13.73 -2.80 25.83
CA GLU A 587 12.81 -2.55 26.94
C GLU A 587 13.56 -2.84 28.25
N SER A 588 12.98 -2.54 29.42
CA SER A 588 13.63 -2.92 30.68
C SER A 588 13.67 -4.45 30.83
N ALA A 589 14.66 -4.96 31.58
CA ALA A 589 14.71 -6.37 31.96
C ALA A 589 13.43 -6.83 32.71
N ASP A 590 12.73 -5.89 33.35
CA ASP A 590 11.46 -6.12 34.04
C ASP A 590 10.33 -6.56 33.10
N SER A 591 10.39 -6.30 31.79
CA SER A 591 9.35 -6.73 30.83
C SER A 591 9.43 -8.21 30.43
N LEU A 592 10.51 -8.92 30.82
CA LEU A 592 10.71 -10.34 30.52
C LEU A 592 9.75 -11.28 31.26
N GLY A 593 9.13 -10.82 32.35
CA GLY A 593 8.14 -11.57 33.14
C GLY A 593 8.67 -12.86 33.80
N ASP A 594 7.77 -13.63 34.41
CA ASP A 594 8.12 -14.89 35.08
C ASP A 594 8.26 -16.06 34.10
N SER A 595 9.38 -16.04 33.37
CA SER A 595 9.84 -17.17 32.56
C SER A 595 10.35 -18.34 33.40
N TYR A 596 10.75 -18.10 34.66
CA TYR A 596 11.31 -19.10 35.56
C TYR A 596 10.26 -20.13 35.97
N GLU A 597 9.10 -19.69 36.47
CA GLU A 597 8.03 -20.60 36.90
C GLU A 597 7.46 -21.36 35.70
N SER A 598 7.46 -20.76 34.51
CA SER A 598 7.13 -21.44 33.24
C SER A 598 8.14 -22.54 32.88
N ALA A 599 9.45 -22.29 33.03
CA ALA A 599 10.50 -23.28 32.79
C ALA A 599 10.46 -24.41 33.83
N LYS A 600 10.30 -24.07 35.11
CA LYS A 600 10.12 -24.98 36.25
C LYS A 600 8.91 -25.90 36.07
N ASN A 601 7.76 -25.38 35.63
CA ASN A 601 6.59 -26.21 35.34
C ASN A 601 6.79 -27.14 34.15
N ARG A 602 7.54 -26.73 33.11
CA ARG A 602 7.95 -27.62 32.01
C ARG A 602 8.89 -28.73 32.50
N PHE A 603 9.87 -28.40 33.34
CA PHE A 603 10.77 -29.38 33.97
C PHE A 603 10.00 -30.39 34.85
N LEU A 604 9.12 -29.92 35.75
CA LEU A 604 8.27 -30.79 36.57
C LEU A 604 7.29 -31.62 35.73
N SER A 605 6.95 -31.22 34.51
CA SER A 605 6.20 -32.04 33.56
C SER A 605 7.06 -33.06 32.81
N LEU A 606 8.37 -32.82 32.67
CA LEU A 606 9.34 -33.77 32.12
C LEU A 606 9.68 -34.85 33.15
N GLU A 607 9.91 -34.48 34.41
CA GLU A 607 10.09 -35.43 35.53
C GLU A 607 8.92 -36.42 35.61
N ARG A 608 7.68 -35.91 35.68
CA ARG A 608 6.45 -36.74 35.67
C ARG A 608 6.26 -37.58 34.40
N LYS A 609 7.03 -37.34 33.34
CA LYS A 609 7.06 -38.16 32.12
C LYS A 609 8.17 -39.21 32.17
N LEU A 610 9.32 -38.90 32.77
CA LEU A 610 10.39 -39.86 33.07
C LEU A 610 9.98 -40.87 34.16
N ASP A 611 9.23 -40.43 35.17
CA ASP A 611 8.57 -41.31 36.16
C ASP A 611 7.69 -42.39 35.51
N ARG A 612 7.09 -42.07 34.35
CA ARG A 612 6.22 -42.97 33.58
C ARG A 612 6.98 -43.78 32.52
N ALA A 613 8.29 -43.61 32.42
CA ALA A 613 9.17 -44.31 31.50
C ALA A 613 10.47 -44.71 32.23
N PRO A 614 10.42 -45.72 33.14
CA PRO A 614 11.53 -46.05 34.05
C PRO A 614 12.86 -46.31 33.34
N GLU A 615 12.80 -46.87 32.13
CA GLU A 615 13.93 -47.16 31.24
C GLU A 615 14.72 -45.91 30.82
N LEU A 616 14.09 -44.74 30.77
CA LEU A 616 14.76 -43.45 30.53
C LEU A 616 15.23 -42.78 31.82
N LYS A 617 14.61 -43.09 32.97
CA LYS A 617 14.94 -42.51 34.27
C LYS A 617 16.26 -43.04 34.85
N SER A 618 16.69 -44.23 34.43
CA SER A 618 17.97 -44.85 34.81
C SER A 618 19.22 -44.07 34.37
N ILE A 619 19.08 -43.16 33.39
CA ILE A 619 20.21 -42.51 32.69
C ILE A 619 20.76 -41.28 33.44
N LYS A 620 20.06 -40.74 34.45
CA LYS A 620 20.55 -39.60 35.25
C LYS A 620 20.25 -39.74 36.74
N GLN A 621 21.30 -39.67 37.56
CA GLN A 621 21.24 -39.56 39.02
C GLN A 621 21.84 -38.23 39.56
N GLU A 622 22.22 -37.30 38.68
CA GLU A 622 22.75 -36.00 39.08
C GLU A 622 21.61 -35.07 39.58
N PRO A 623 21.80 -34.33 40.70
CA PRO A 623 20.82 -33.37 41.18
C PRO A 623 20.71 -32.15 40.26
N LEU A 624 19.59 -31.43 40.35
CA LEU A 624 19.31 -30.24 39.51
C LEU A 624 20.30 -29.10 39.80
N GLY A 625 21.33 -28.97 38.97
CA GLY A 625 22.19 -27.79 38.93
C GLY A 625 21.48 -26.59 38.29
N ILE A 626 21.44 -25.46 39.00
CA ILE A 626 21.06 -24.16 38.43
C ILE A 626 22.34 -23.51 37.89
N TYR A 627 22.42 -23.32 36.57
CA TYR A 627 23.57 -22.73 35.91
C TYR A 627 23.22 -21.33 35.38
N GLN A 628 23.99 -20.32 35.82
CA GLN A 628 23.95 -18.97 35.26
C GLN A 628 25.03 -18.84 34.18
N LEU A 629 24.68 -18.24 33.04
CA LEU A 629 25.65 -17.89 32.01
C LEU A 629 26.33 -16.57 32.37
N ASN A 630 27.64 -16.64 32.67
CA ASN A 630 28.46 -15.49 33.03
C ASN A 630 29.12 -14.81 31.80
N THR A 631 28.63 -15.13 30.60
CA THR A 631 29.15 -14.62 29.31
C THR A 631 28.01 -14.19 28.39
N VAL A 632 28.31 -13.27 27.47
CA VAL A 632 27.36 -12.80 26.45
C VAL A 632 26.83 -14.00 25.65
N THR A 633 25.52 -14.24 25.74
CA THR A 633 24.94 -15.52 25.36
C THR A 633 24.66 -15.61 23.86
N TYR A 634 25.13 -16.69 23.22
CA TYR A 634 24.87 -17.00 21.82
C TYR A 634 23.37 -17.02 21.50
N GLY A 635 22.99 -16.49 20.33
CA GLY A 635 21.59 -16.36 19.93
C GLY A 635 20.88 -15.09 20.43
N THR A 636 21.48 -14.32 21.34
CA THR A 636 21.01 -12.94 21.60
C THR A 636 21.42 -12.04 20.44
N ALA A 637 20.52 -11.17 19.99
CA ALA A 637 20.72 -10.35 18.79
C ALA A 637 21.90 -9.34 18.92
N SER A 638 22.22 -8.93 20.14
CA SER A 638 23.32 -8.02 20.46
C SER A 638 24.69 -8.69 20.59
N ALA A 639 24.77 -10.03 20.70
CA ALA A 639 26.04 -10.72 20.95
C ALA A 639 27.10 -10.46 19.85
N PRO A 640 26.79 -10.49 18.54
CA PRO A 640 27.77 -10.20 17.50
C PRO A 640 28.27 -8.75 17.56
N TYR A 641 27.36 -7.78 17.79
CA TYR A 641 27.72 -6.37 17.94
C TYR A 641 28.66 -6.16 19.13
N LEU A 642 28.32 -6.69 20.31
CA LEU A 642 29.14 -6.52 21.52
C LEU A 642 30.54 -7.14 21.36
N ALA A 643 30.62 -8.35 20.82
CA ALA A 643 31.91 -9.01 20.57
C ALA A 643 32.78 -8.19 19.59
N MET A 644 32.20 -7.73 18.48
CA MET A 644 32.90 -6.89 17.50
C MET A 644 33.24 -5.50 18.04
N ARG A 645 32.42 -4.92 18.92
CA ARG A 645 32.69 -3.61 19.49
C ARG A 645 33.79 -3.64 20.54
N CYS A 646 33.90 -4.70 21.34
CA CYS A 646 35.07 -4.98 22.19
C CYS A 646 36.35 -5.18 21.37
N LEU A 647 36.28 -5.96 20.29
CA LEU A 647 37.42 -6.22 19.42
C LEU A 647 37.92 -4.93 18.74
N ARG A 648 37.01 -4.10 18.23
CA ARG A 648 37.34 -2.75 17.72
C ARG A 648 37.84 -1.80 18.82
N GLN A 649 37.38 -1.95 20.07
CA GLN A 649 37.87 -1.15 21.19
C GLN A 649 39.37 -1.42 21.44
N LEU A 650 39.79 -2.69 21.42
CA LEU A 650 41.21 -3.05 21.53
C LEU A 650 42.06 -2.49 20.38
N ALA A 651 41.50 -2.36 19.18
CA ALA A 651 42.19 -1.72 18.07
C ALA A 651 42.34 -0.20 18.28
N PHE A 652 41.31 0.48 18.76
CA PHE A 652 41.37 1.92 19.08
C PHE A 652 42.29 2.25 20.27
N GLU A 653 42.64 1.26 21.07
CA GLU A 653 43.55 1.36 22.22
C GLU A 653 44.96 0.80 21.91
N CYS A 654 45.23 0.40 20.66
CA CYS A 654 46.51 -0.12 20.23
C CYS A 654 47.33 0.99 19.57
N ASP A 655 48.47 1.35 20.17
CA ASP A 655 49.40 2.36 19.65
C ASP A 655 50.10 1.92 18.33
N ASP A 656 50.05 0.62 18.00
CA ASP A 656 50.58 0.06 16.75
C ASP A 656 49.50 0.15 15.65
N GLU A 657 49.66 1.13 14.75
CA GLU A 657 48.72 1.41 13.64
C GLU A 657 48.53 0.21 12.71
N LEU A 658 49.56 -0.62 12.50
CA LEU A 658 49.48 -1.80 11.64
C LEU A 658 48.63 -2.89 12.30
N VAL A 659 48.86 -3.14 13.59
CA VAL A 659 48.04 -4.08 14.40
C VAL A 659 46.61 -3.58 14.51
N SER A 660 46.40 -2.31 14.82
CA SER A 660 45.09 -1.66 14.90
C SER A 660 44.31 -1.81 13.59
N SER A 661 44.93 -1.49 12.45
CA SER A 661 44.30 -1.58 11.13
C SER A 661 43.92 -3.02 10.76
N ASN A 662 44.76 -4.02 11.09
CA ASN A 662 44.40 -5.43 10.88
C ASN A 662 43.23 -5.86 11.79
N ILE A 663 43.20 -5.46 13.07
CA ILE A 663 42.08 -5.79 13.97
C ILE A 663 40.78 -5.11 13.50
N LEU A 664 40.84 -3.90 12.93
CA LEU A 664 39.65 -3.19 12.42
C LEU A 664 39.10 -3.76 11.09
N ASN A 665 39.97 -4.25 10.21
CA ASN A 665 39.63 -4.52 8.81
C ASN A 665 39.74 -6.00 8.37
N SER A 666 40.45 -6.84 9.14
CA SER A 666 40.74 -8.24 8.77
C SER A 666 39.92 -9.29 9.54
N PHE A 667 39.02 -8.87 10.44
CA PHE A 667 38.09 -9.75 11.12
C PHE A 667 36.76 -9.88 10.37
N TYR A 668 36.30 -11.13 10.20
CA TYR A 668 34.92 -11.45 9.84
C TYR A 668 34.32 -12.29 10.96
N CYS A 669 33.44 -11.68 11.76
CA CYS A 669 32.96 -12.28 13.02
C CYS A 669 34.18 -12.74 13.87
N ASP A 670 34.24 -14.03 14.22
CA ASP A 670 35.30 -14.64 15.02
C ASP A 670 36.54 -15.11 14.22
N ASP A 671 36.51 -15.07 12.88
CA ASP A 671 37.65 -15.42 12.02
C ASP A 671 38.54 -14.18 11.71
N LEU A 672 39.85 -14.31 11.90
CA LEU A 672 40.88 -13.35 11.47
C LEU A 672 41.53 -13.81 10.16
N ILE A 673 41.45 -13.00 9.10
CA ILE A 673 41.91 -13.34 7.75
C ILE A 673 42.71 -12.16 7.18
N PHE A 674 44.03 -12.30 7.12
CA PHE A 674 44.95 -11.33 6.50
C PHE A 674 46.12 -12.04 5.81
N SER A 675 46.92 -11.28 5.06
CA SER A 675 48.08 -11.80 4.32
C SER A 675 49.19 -10.74 4.26
N HIS A 676 50.43 -11.20 4.20
CA HIS A 676 51.61 -10.34 4.10
C HIS A 676 52.70 -11.01 3.26
N ASP A 677 53.46 -10.22 2.48
CA ASP A 677 54.41 -10.76 1.49
C ASP A 677 55.69 -11.34 2.14
N ASN A 678 56.12 -10.81 3.29
CA ASN A 678 57.22 -11.36 4.08
C ASN A 678 56.69 -12.25 5.22
N LYS A 679 57.14 -13.51 5.26
CA LYS A 679 56.85 -14.50 6.32
C LYS A 679 57.27 -14.05 7.73
N GLN A 680 58.40 -13.36 7.88
CA GLN A 680 58.87 -12.94 9.20
C GLN A 680 57.98 -11.83 9.77
N GLU A 681 57.71 -10.81 8.97
CA GLU A 681 56.80 -9.71 9.33
C GLU A 681 55.37 -10.22 9.56
N LEU A 682 54.89 -11.22 8.79
CA LEU A 682 53.62 -11.89 9.05
C LEU A 682 53.57 -12.52 10.45
N LEU A 683 54.61 -13.26 10.84
CA LEU A 683 54.68 -13.91 12.15
C LEU A 683 54.74 -12.88 13.28
N THR A 684 55.56 -11.83 13.17
CA THR A 684 55.60 -10.74 14.15
C THR A 684 54.25 -10.01 14.27
N LEU A 685 53.56 -9.77 13.15
CA LEU A 685 52.22 -9.17 13.15
C LEU A 685 51.18 -10.10 13.81
N CYS A 686 51.23 -11.41 13.56
CA CYS A 686 50.44 -12.41 14.28
C CYS A 686 50.73 -12.40 15.80
N GLU A 687 51.98 -12.22 16.23
CA GLU A 687 52.36 -12.15 17.66
C GLU A 687 51.79 -10.88 18.31
N ASN A 688 51.94 -9.72 17.67
CA ASN A 688 51.45 -8.44 18.17
C ASN A 688 49.91 -8.38 18.22
N ILE A 689 49.22 -8.89 17.19
CA ILE A 689 47.75 -9.00 17.18
C ILE A 689 47.29 -9.94 18.31
N ASN A 690 47.91 -11.13 18.46
CA ASN A 690 47.56 -12.06 19.52
C ASN A 690 47.79 -11.46 20.92
N LYS A 691 48.90 -10.76 21.13
CA LYS A 691 49.21 -10.03 22.38
C LYS A 691 48.15 -8.96 22.69
N THR A 692 47.76 -8.18 21.69
CA THR A 692 46.74 -7.12 21.83
C THR A 692 45.37 -7.72 22.18
N LEU A 693 44.96 -8.78 21.48
CA LEU A 693 43.68 -9.45 21.73
C LEU A 693 43.64 -10.22 23.06
N LEU A 694 44.77 -10.81 23.48
CA LEU A 694 44.92 -11.42 24.81
C LEU A 694 44.73 -10.40 25.94
N SER A 695 45.12 -9.13 25.75
CA SER A 695 44.88 -8.07 26.75
C SER A 695 43.40 -7.77 27.00
N GLY A 696 42.51 -8.17 26.08
CA GLY A 696 41.06 -8.13 26.24
C GLY A 696 40.41 -9.49 26.57
N CYS A 697 41.21 -10.51 26.90
CA CYS A 697 40.79 -11.90 27.05
C CYS A 697 40.20 -12.55 25.78
N PHE A 698 40.66 -12.17 24.58
CA PHE A 698 40.32 -12.82 23.29
C PHE A 698 41.49 -13.67 22.75
N PRO A 699 41.73 -14.89 23.25
CA PRO A 699 42.83 -15.75 22.79
C PRO A 699 42.56 -16.29 21.38
N LEU A 700 43.39 -15.92 20.40
CA LEU A 700 43.36 -16.52 19.06
C LEU A 700 43.86 -17.98 19.10
N ARG A 701 43.26 -18.82 18.25
CA ARG A 701 43.50 -20.28 18.19
C ARG A 701 43.38 -20.75 16.74
N LYS A 702 43.92 -21.95 16.44
CA LYS A 702 43.85 -22.59 15.11
C LYS A 702 44.51 -21.81 13.95
N TRP A 703 45.55 -21.03 14.26
CA TRP A 703 46.45 -20.41 13.27
C TRP A 703 46.79 -21.37 12.12
N SER A 704 46.61 -20.87 10.90
CA SER A 704 46.72 -21.63 9.65
C SER A 704 47.48 -20.78 8.63
N PHE A 705 48.53 -21.33 8.03
CA PHE A 705 49.44 -20.63 7.12
C PHE A 705 49.63 -21.43 5.84
N ASN A 706 49.93 -20.75 4.72
CA ASN A 706 50.30 -21.38 3.44
C ASN A 706 51.79 -21.82 3.37
N PHE A 707 52.42 -22.02 4.53
CA PHE A 707 53.79 -22.50 4.68
C PHE A 707 53.97 -23.24 6.01
N ASP A 708 54.97 -24.11 6.09
CA ASP A 708 55.33 -24.76 7.36
C ASP A 708 55.92 -23.74 8.36
N VAL A 709 55.43 -23.81 9.61
CA VAL A 709 55.92 -23.07 10.78
C VAL A 709 56.80 -24.01 11.60
N SER A 710 57.92 -23.52 12.12
CA SER A 710 58.87 -24.37 12.85
C SER A 710 58.42 -24.59 14.30
N PRO A 711 58.69 -25.76 14.92
CA PRO A 711 58.33 -26.02 16.32
C PRO A 711 58.92 -25.00 17.34
N SER A 712 59.99 -24.30 16.94
CA SER A 712 60.67 -23.23 17.68
C SER A 712 59.87 -21.93 17.81
N ASP A 713 58.91 -21.70 16.91
CA ASP A 713 58.26 -20.41 16.75
C ASP A 713 57.17 -20.25 17.83
N SER A 714 57.03 -19.06 18.44
CA SER A 714 56.38 -18.89 19.76
C SER A 714 54.94 -19.43 19.86
N PHE A 715 54.22 -19.44 18.73
CA PHE A 715 52.85 -19.93 18.56
C PHE A 715 52.62 -21.39 18.98
N THR A 716 53.64 -22.24 18.98
CA THR A 716 53.47 -23.71 19.06
C THR A 716 53.02 -24.21 20.42
N LYS A 717 53.19 -23.43 21.49
CA LYS A 717 52.88 -23.86 22.87
C LYS A 717 51.39 -23.92 23.25
N SER A 718 50.47 -23.60 22.34
CA SER A 718 49.02 -23.65 22.63
C SER A 718 48.15 -24.28 21.54
N LEU A 719 48.71 -24.78 20.44
CA LEU A 719 47.93 -25.21 19.28
C LEU A 719 48.17 -26.68 18.90
N SER A 720 47.08 -27.46 18.92
CA SER A 720 46.98 -28.74 18.23
C SER A 720 47.08 -28.52 16.70
N LEU A 721 48.29 -28.63 16.16
CA LEU A 721 48.56 -28.55 14.72
C LEU A 721 48.04 -29.82 14.00
N ASP A 722 46.74 -29.86 13.77
CA ASP A 722 46.10 -30.86 12.92
C ASP A 722 46.49 -30.61 11.45
N LYS A 723 47.55 -31.30 11.00
CA LYS A 723 48.17 -31.11 9.68
C LYS A 723 47.25 -31.43 8.49
N ASN A 724 46.09 -32.04 8.73
CA ASN A 724 45.09 -32.36 7.70
C ASN A 724 43.79 -31.55 7.84
N ALA A 725 43.76 -30.54 8.72
CA ALA A 725 42.60 -29.69 8.90
C ALA A 725 42.30 -28.84 7.64
N GLN A 726 41.30 -29.28 6.85
CA GLN A 726 40.67 -28.43 5.84
C GLN A 726 40.06 -27.21 6.52
N CYS A 727 40.77 -26.09 6.50
CA CYS A 727 40.31 -24.88 7.15
C CYS A 727 39.11 -24.33 6.37
N LYS A 728 38.03 -23.98 7.10
CA LYS A 728 36.85 -23.34 6.52
C LYS A 728 37.00 -21.85 6.72
N THR A 729 37.26 -21.13 5.63
CA THR A 729 37.38 -19.68 5.63
C THR A 729 36.07 -19.12 5.08
N LEU A 730 35.29 -18.46 5.93
CA LEU A 730 33.95 -17.90 5.62
C LEU A 730 32.86 -18.92 5.21
N GLY A 731 33.21 -20.19 4.98
CA GLY A 731 32.32 -21.24 4.45
C GLY A 731 32.82 -21.89 3.16
N LEU A 732 33.80 -21.27 2.49
CA LEU A 732 34.66 -21.94 1.51
C LEU A 732 35.70 -22.80 2.26
N GLY A 733 36.24 -23.81 1.59
CA GLY A 733 37.41 -24.55 2.07
C GLY A 733 38.69 -23.92 1.52
N TRP A 734 39.74 -23.86 2.33
CA TRP A 734 41.08 -23.43 1.92
C TRP A 734 42.05 -24.61 2.09
N CYS A 735 42.80 -24.89 1.04
CA CYS A 735 43.85 -25.89 1.00
C CYS A 735 45.19 -25.17 1.21
N ASN A 736 45.57 -25.00 2.48
CA ASN A 736 46.73 -24.21 2.90
C ASN A 736 48.01 -24.52 2.09
N SER A 737 48.29 -25.81 1.84
CA SER A 737 49.52 -26.28 1.21
C SER A 737 49.64 -26.01 -0.30
N SER A 738 48.53 -25.78 -1.00
CA SER A 738 48.52 -25.34 -2.41
C SER A 738 48.09 -23.87 -2.58
N ASP A 739 47.65 -23.22 -1.49
CA ASP A 739 47.01 -21.90 -1.45
C ASP A 739 45.78 -21.78 -2.38
N GLU A 740 45.01 -22.85 -2.47
CA GLU A 740 43.81 -22.96 -3.30
C GLU A 740 42.52 -22.92 -2.47
N LEU A 741 41.50 -22.24 -2.98
CA LEU A 741 40.13 -22.32 -2.53
C LEU A 741 39.42 -23.53 -3.16
N HIS A 742 38.57 -24.19 -2.39
CA HIS A 742 37.70 -25.26 -2.85
C HIS A 742 36.30 -25.17 -2.20
N PHE A 743 35.34 -25.86 -2.80
CA PHE A 743 33.97 -25.88 -2.30
C PHE A 743 33.70 -27.11 -1.41
N LYS A 744 32.63 -27.03 -0.61
CA LYS A 744 32.21 -28.11 0.30
C LYS A 744 31.64 -29.28 -0.50
N THR A 745 32.22 -30.46 -0.35
CA THR A 745 31.92 -31.66 -1.14
C THR A 745 30.79 -32.53 -0.57
N ASN A 746 30.43 -32.38 0.71
CA ASN A 746 29.40 -33.16 1.39
C ASN A 746 27.97 -32.67 1.03
N LEU A 747 27.62 -32.76 -0.25
CA LEU A 747 26.26 -32.60 -0.78
C LEU A 747 25.61 -33.99 -0.91
N ASN A 748 24.33 -34.13 -0.56
CA ASN A 748 23.61 -35.36 -0.90
C ASN A 748 23.23 -35.35 -2.39
N ILE A 749 23.93 -36.15 -3.19
CA ILE A 749 23.73 -36.26 -4.64
C ILE A 749 22.63 -37.29 -4.96
N ASP A 750 22.39 -38.26 -4.08
CA ASP A 750 21.33 -39.26 -4.21
C ASP A 750 19.97 -38.68 -3.82
N VAL A 751 19.32 -38.07 -4.82
CA VAL A 751 18.00 -37.43 -4.68
C VAL A 751 16.91 -38.38 -5.14
N ASP A 752 16.04 -38.78 -4.21
CA ASP A 752 14.77 -39.44 -4.53
C ASP A 752 13.87 -38.49 -5.35
N VAL A 753 13.82 -38.77 -6.66
CA VAL A 753 13.03 -38.06 -7.67
C VAL A 753 11.53 -38.17 -7.39
N SER A 754 11.07 -39.27 -6.78
CA SER A 754 9.64 -39.53 -6.54
C SER A 754 9.04 -38.64 -5.44
N GLN A 755 9.87 -38.23 -4.48
CA GLN A 755 9.48 -37.31 -3.41
C GLN A 755 10.10 -35.92 -3.57
N LEU A 756 10.48 -35.50 -4.77
CA LEU A 756 11.10 -34.20 -4.97
C LEU A 756 10.08 -33.08 -4.80
N THR A 757 10.30 -32.20 -3.82
CA THR A 757 9.48 -31.00 -3.57
C THR A 757 10.30 -29.72 -3.77
N LYS A 758 9.60 -28.61 -4.00
CA LYS A 758 10.18 -27.27 -4.10
C LYS A 758 11.03 -26.89 -2.87
N ARG A 759 10.61 -27.33 -1.66
CA ARG A 759 11.40 -27.18 -0.42
C ARG A 759 12.72 -27.97 -0.46
N LYS A 760 12.71 -29.22 -0.93
CA LYS A 760 13.95 -30.03 -1.07
C LYS A 760 14.92 -29.39 -2.08
N ILE A 761 14.42 -28.88 -3.21
CA ILE A 761 15.23 -28.17 -4.22
C ILE A 761 15.91 -26.93 -3.62
N LEU A 762 15.16 -26.07 -2.94
CA LEU A 762 15.74 -24.88 -2.28
C LEU A 762 16.76 -25.25 -1.19
N SER A 763 16.49 -26.32 -0.43
CA SER A 763 17.40 -26.83 0.62
C SER A 763 18.73 -27.33 0.06
N PHE A 764 18.74 -27.99 -1.11
CA PHE A 764 19.98 -28.37 -1.81
C PHE A 764 20.77 -27.13 -2.24
N ILE A 765 20.10 -26.17 -2.89
CA ILE A 765 20.75 -24.97 -3.44
C ILE A 765 21.35 -24.11 -2.31
N SER A 766 20.69 -24.04 -1.15
CA SER A 766 21.17 -23.33 0.04
C SER A 766 22.40 -23.99 0.72
N GLN A 767 22.82 -25.19 0.30
CA GLN A 767 24.06 -25.83 0.78
C GLN A 767 25.29 -25.43 -0.04
N ILE A 768 25.09 -24.81 -1.22
CA ILE A 768 26.16 -24.35 -2.10
C ILE A 768 26.55 -22.93 -1.67
N TYR A 769 27.60 -22.82 -0.87
CA TYR A 769 28.14 -21.54 -0.42
C TYR A 769 29.19 -21.02 -1.41
N ASP A 770 28.85 -19.95 -2.14
CA ASP A 770 29.71 -19.30 -3.13
C ASP A 770 29.58 -17.76 -2.99
N PRO A 771 30.34 -17.12 -2.08
CA PRO A 771 30.21 -15.69 -1.79
C PRO A 771 30.81 -14.81 -2.90
N LEU A 772 31.76 -15.36 -3.67
CA LEU A 772 32.46 -14.68 -4.76
C LEU A 772 31.79 -14.90 -6.12
N GLY A 773 30.79 -15.80 -6.24
CA GLY A 773 30.11 -16.10 -7.49
C GLY A 773 30.94 -16.89 -8.50
N LEU A 774 31.99 -17.59 -8.05
CA LEU A 774 32.91 -18.36 -8.90
C LEU A 774 32.21 -19.54 -9.60
N LEU A 775 31.09 -20.01 -9.06
CA LEU A 775 30.20 -21.03 -9.61
C LEU A 775 28.91 -20.44 -10.21
N ALA A 776 28.83 -19.11 -10.40
CA ALA A 776 27.64 -18.44 -10.93
C ALA A 776 27.05 -19.08 -12.22
N PRO A 777 27.85 -19.56 -13.20
CA PRO A 777 27.35 -20.29 -14.37
C PRO A 777 26.58 -21.58 -14.04
N VAL A 778 26.92 -22.27 -12.96
CA VAL A 778 26.22 -23.50 -12.55
C VAL A 778 25.04 -23.16 -11.64
N ILE A 779 25.26 -22.26 -10.68
CA ILE A 779 24.23 -21.83 -9.72
C ILE A 779 23.04 -21.17 -10.42
N ILE A 780 23.25 -20.39 -11.49
CA ILE A 780 22.14 -19.72 -12.21
C ILE A 780 21.13 -20.73 -12.79
N THR A 781 21.58 -21.91 -13.24
CA THR A 781 20.67 -22.95 -13.76
C THR A 781 19.66 -23.41 -12.70
N THR A 782 20.11 -23.55 -11.44
CA THR A 782 19.26 -23.93 -10.30
C THR A 782 18.31 -22.81 -9.88
N LYS A 783 18.74 -21.56 -9.99
CA LYS A 783 17.89 -20.37 -9.74
C LYS A 783 16.80 -20.22 -10.79
N ILE A 784 17.12 -20.44 -12.06
CA ILE A 784 16.16 -20.46 -13.17
C ILE A 784 15.15 -21.60 -12.99
N LEU A 785 15.59 -22.78 -12.51
CA LEU A 785 14.69 -23.88 -12.15
C LEU A 785 13.73 -23.49 -11.02
N ILE A 786 14.21 -22.86 -9.94
CA ILE A 786 13.34 -22.31 -8.88
C ILE A 786 12.28 -21.37 -9.50
N GLN A 787 12.69 -20.44 -10.37
CA GLN A 787 11.75 -19.52 -11.01
C GLN A 787 10.68 -20.25 -11.84
N LYS A 788 11.06 -21.30 -12.58
CA LYS A 788 10.12 -22.14 -13.35
C LYS A 788 9.11 -22.83 -12.43
N LEU A 789 9.51 -23.33 -11.26
CA LEU A 789 8.59 -23.88 -10.24
C LEU A 789 7.59 -22.84 -9.70
N TRP A 790 7.98 -21.57 -9.57
CA TRP A 790 7.06 -20.47 -9.20
C TRP A 790 6.07 -20.15 -10.32
N LEU A 791 6.50 -20.16 -11.59
CA LEU A 791 5.62 -19.95 -12.75
C LEU A 791 4.54 -21.05 -12.87
N TYR A 792 4.89 -22.30 -12.58
CA TYR A 792 3.94 -23.41 -12.50
C TYR A 792 3.06 -23.41 -11.23
N LYS A 793 3.23 -22.43 -10.33
CA LYS A 793 2.48 -22.26 -9.06
C LYS A 793 2.54 -23.47 -8.12
N ILE A 794 3.59 -24.28 -8.20
CA ILE A 794 3.80 -25.45 -7.33
C ILE A 794 4.02 -24.95 -5.89
N GLY A 795 3.33 -25.59 -4.93
CA GLY A 795 3.46 -25.33 -3.50
C GLY A 795 4.82 -25.74 -2.93
N TRP A 796 5.02 -25.54 -1.63
CA TRP A 796 6.31 -25.83 -0.99
C TRP A 796 6.62 -27.33 -0.90
N ASP A 797 5.59 -28.13 -0.63
CA ASP A 797 5.69 -29.57 -0.34
C ASP A 797 4.94 -30.43 -1.37
N ASP A 798 4.41 -29.81 -2.41
CA ASP A 798 3.83 -30.50 -3.57
C ASP A 798 4.93 -31.24 -4.36
N PRO A 799 4.62 -32.38 -4.98
CA PRO A 799 5.55 -33.09 -5.86
C PRO A 799 5.83 -32.30 -7.14
N VAL A 800 7.11 -32.27 -7.53
CA VAL A 800 7.57 -31.67 -8.79
C VAL A 800 7.29 -32.60 -9.96
N SER A 801 6.96 -32.05 -11.14
CA SER A 801 6.71 -32.86 -12.35
C SER A 801 7.95 -33.64 -12.80
N SER A 802 7.72 -34.79 -13.44
CA SER A 802 8.75 -35.71 -13.96
C SER A 802 9.90 -35.00 -14.68
N ASP A 803 9.57 -34.04 -15.52
CA ASP A 803 10.51 -33.41 -16.45
C ASP A 803 11.43 -32.43 -15.70
N LEU A 804 10.86 -31.68 -14.75
CA LEU A 804 11.59 -30.77 -13.86
C LEU A 804 12.38 -31.53 -12.81
N ALA A 805 11.89 -32.67 -12.35
CA ALA A 805 12.59 -33.55 -11.42
C ALA A 805 13.75 -34.28 -12.09
N CYS A 806 13.60 -34.70 -13.35
CA CYS A 806 14.68 -35.21 -14.19
C CYS A 806 15.74 -34.13 -14.48
N LEU A 807 15.32 -32.90 -14.78
CA LEU A 807 16.23 -31.77 -14.96
C LEU A 807 17.01 -31.46 -13.67
N PHE A 808 16.34 -31.41 -12.51
CA PHE A 808 17.00 -31.23 -11.22
C PHE A 808 17.99 -32.36 -10.92
N SER A 809 17.58 -33.62 -11.12
CA SER A 809 18.45 -34.79 -10.94
C SER A 809 19.72 -34.68 -11.78
N LYS A 810 19.61 -34.35 -13.08
CA LYS A 810 20.79 -34.12 -13.95
C LYS A 810 21.70 -33.00 -13.44
N THR A 811 21.13 -31.89 -12.98
CA THR A 811 21.91 -30.80 -12.39
C THR A 811 22.60 -31.23 -11.09
N VAL A 812 21.92 -31.93 -10.19
CA VAL A 812 22.48 -32.44 -8.92
C VAL A 812 23.59 -33.47 -9.17
N SER A 813 23.38 -34.43 -10.08
CA SER A 813 24.42 -35.40 -10.46
C SER A 813 25.66 -34.75 -11.05
N SER A 814 25.59 -33.51 -11.57
CA SER A 814 26.79 -32.78 -11.99
C SER A 814 27.65 -32.30 -10.81
N PHE A 815 27.11 -32.16 -9.59
CA PHE A 815 27.87 -31.74 -8.41
C PHE A 815 28.91 -32.76 -7.92
N GLN A 816 28.92 -33.99 -8.45
CA GLN A 816 30.03 -34.93 -8.22
C GLN A 816 31.38 -34.42 -8.76
N TYR A 817 31.37 -33.45 -9.69
CA TYR A 817 32.57 -32.80 -10.24
C TYR A 817 33.04 -31.59 -9.42
N LEU A 818 32.25 -31.14 -8.42
CA LEU A 818 32.62 -30.04 -7.53
C LEU A 818 33.99 -30.22 -6.83
N PRO A 819 34.39 -31.43 -6.38
CA PRO A 819 35.71 -31.66 -5.79
C PRO A 819 36.89 -31.42 -6.74
N GLN A 820 36.66 -31.26 -8.06
CA GLN A 820 37.72 -30.99 -9.05
C GLN A 820 38.02 -29.50 -9.21
N ILE A 821 37.11 -28.61 -8.82
CA ILE A 821 37.34 -27.16 -8.90
C ILE A 821 38.31 -26.74 -7.78
N ARG A 822 39.48 -26.26 -8.19
CA ARG A 822 40.44 -25.52 -7.37
C ARG A 822 40.62 -24.13 -7.96
N VAL A 823 40.55 -23.12 -7.12
CA VAL A 823 40.73 -21.72 -7.52
C VAL A 823 41.88 -21.14 -6.71
N PRO A 824 43.00 -20.72 -7.32
CA PRO A 824 44.09 -20.09 -6.58
C PRO A 824 43.58 -18.89 -5.77
N ARG A 825 43.88 -18.84 -4.47
CA ARG A 825 43.48 -17.72 -3.59
C ARG A 825 44.19 -16.42 -4.01
N HIS A 826 45.43 -16.53 -4.47
CA HIS A 826 46.21 -15.40 -4.97
C HIS A 826 45.90 -15.15 -6.46
N VAL A 827 45.28 -14.01 -6.74
CA VAL A 827 44.75 -13.62 -8.07
C VAL A 827 45.71 -12.80 -8.93
N THR A 828 46.94 -12.57 -8.46
CA THR A 828 47.97 -11.70 -9.05
C THR A 828 49.29 -12.43 -9.31
N THR A 829 50.17 -11.86 -10.13
CA THR A 829 51.59 -12.26 -10.19
C THR A 829 52.35 -11.83 -8.92
N LYS A 830 53.56 -12.36 -8.71
CA LYS A 830 54.50 -11.79 -7.75
C LYS A 830 55.20 -10.58 -8.37
N HIS A 831 55.50 -9.56 -7.57
CA HIS A 831 56.15 -8.31 -8.01
C HIS A 831 55.41 -7.63 -9.17
N VAL A 832 54.13 -7.32 -8.95
CA VAL A 832 53.26 -6.67 -9.94
C VAL A 832 53.75 -5.24 -10.20
N GLN A 833 53.97 -4.88 -11.47
CA GLN A 833 54.22 -3.49 -11.89
C GLN A 833 52.95 -2.78 -12.36
N TYR A 834 51.99 -3.53 -12.90
CA TYR A 834 50.82 -2.98 -13.58
C TYR A 834 49.59 -3.87 -13.38
N LEU A 835 48.48 -3.27 -12.96
CA LEU A 835 47.19 -3.89 -12.66
C LEU A 835 46.07 -3.30 -13.51
N GLN A 836 45.26 -4.16 -14.11
CA GLN A 836 44.05 -3.78 -14.83
C GLN A 836 42.85 -4.59 -14.33
N LEU A 837 41.69 -3.95 -14.22
CA LEU A 837 40.42 -4.59 -13.84
C LEU A 837 39.50 -4.67 -15.06
N HIS A 838 39.02 -5.85 -15.40
CA HIS A 838 38.16 -6.10 -16.57
C HIS A 838 36.82 -6.67 -16.12
N ILE A 839 35.73 -5.93 -16.31
CA ILE A 839 34.37 -6.33 -15.94
C ILE A 839 33.59 -6.67 -17.22
N PHE A 840 33.20 -7.92 -17.37
CA PHE A 840 32.36 -8.40 -18.48
C PHE A 840 30.90 -8.48 -18.03
N THR A 841 29.98 -8.11 -18.92
CA THR A 841 28.55 -7.96 -18.62
C THR A 841 27.69 -8.52 -19.76
N ASP A 842 26.56 -9.14 -19.41
CA ASP A 842 25.65 -9.79 -20.37
C ASP A 842 24.21 -9.92 -19.80
N ALA A 843 23.24 -10.19 -20.69
CA ALA A 843 21.92 -10.70 -20.34
C ALA A 843 21.29 -11.66 -21.38
N SER A 844 20.78 -12.78 -20.87
CA SER A 844 19.84 -13.66 -21.56
C SER A 844 18.38 -13.27 -21.25
N GLN A 845 17.41 -14.01 -21.80
CA GLN A 845 16.00 -13.89 -21.42
C GLN A 845 15.70 -14.42 -20.01
N ASP A 846 16.52 -15.36 -19.51
CA ASP A 846 16.32 -16.05 -18.22
C ASP A 846 17.17 -15.41 -17.08
N ALA A 847 18.30 -14.75 -17.37
CA ALA A 847 19.20 -14.16 -16.37
C ALA A 847 20.10 -13.04 -16.93
N TYR A 848 20.70 -12.23 -16.05
CA TYR A 848 21.63 -11.14 -16.37
C TYR A 848 22.69 -10.98 -15.27
N GLY A 849 23.84 -10.36 -15.58
CA GLY A 849 24.85 -10.09 -14.56
C GLY A 849 26.22 -9.69 -15.09
N ALA A 850 27.25 -9.92 -14.27
CA ALA A 850 28.62 -9.54 -14.56
C ALA A 850 29.67 -10.48 -13.91
N CYS A 851 30.85 -10.58 -14.52
CA CYS A 851 32.04 -11.22 -13.95
C CYS A 851 33.27 -10.29 -14.10
N ALA A 852 34.17 -10.31 -13.12
CA ALA A 852 35.31 -9.42 -13.02
C ALA A 852 36.63 -10.19 -12.97
N TYR A 853 37.61 -9.73 -13.74
CA TYR A 853 38.94 -10.33 -13.86
C TYR A 853 40.01 -9.31 -13.49
N ILE A 854 41.02 -9.74 -12.74
CA ILE A 854 42.26 -8.98 -12.58
C ILE A 854 43.24 -9.47 -13.65
N ARG A 855 43.85 -8.52 -14.35
CA ARG A 855 45.09 -8.72 -15.10
C ARG A 855 46.23 -8.08 -14.34
N SER A 856 47.30 -8.85 -14.14
CA SER A 856 48.52 -8.41 -13.47
C SER A 856 49.72 -8.69 -14.36
N VAL A 857 50.65 -7.75 -14.43
CA VAL A 857 51.91 -7.89 -15.18
C VAL A 857 53.08 -7.76 -14.21
N SER A 858 53.95 -8.77 -14.21
CA SER A 858 55.17 -8.82 -13.39
C SER A 858 56.29 -7.91 -13.91
N THR A 859 57.36 -7.76 -13.12
CA THR A 859 58.65 -7.20 -13.57
C THR A 859 59.28 -7.95 -14.76
N SER A 860 58.94 -9.23 -14.98
CA SER A 860 59.34 -10.01 -16.15
C SER A 860 58.48 -9.72 -17.41
N ASN A 861 57.52 -8.81 -17.33
CA ASN A 861 56.51 -8.53 -18.36
C ASN A 861 55.65 -9.75 -18.74
N GLU A 862 55.46 -10.68 -17.80
CA GLU A 862 54.59 -11.85 -17.97
C GLU A 862 53.18 -11.50 -17.47
N PRO A 863 52.16 -11.43 -18.35
CA PRO A 863 50.80 -11.15 -17.94
C PRO A 863 50.12 -12.42 -17.39
N VAL A 864 49.39 -12.27 -16.29
CA VAL A 864 48.46 -13.29 -15.80
C VAL A 864 47.09 -12.66 -15.57
N VAL A 865 46.05 -13.35 -16.04
CA VAL A 865 44.65 -12.99 -15.85
C VAL A 865 43.97 -14.05 -14.98
N LYS A 866 43.16 -13.61 -14.00
CA LYS A 866 42.33 -14.50 -13.15
C LYS A 866 40.96 -13.91 -12.88
N LEU A 867 39.95 -14.77 -12.85
CA LEU A 867 38.62 -14.45 -12.32
C LEU A 867 38.74 -14.05 -10.84
N LEU A 868 38.23 -12.88 -10.49
CA LEU A 868 38.17 -12.36 -9.12
C LEU A 868 36.83 -12.74 -8.46
N CYS A 869 35.72 -12.40 -9.12
CA CYS A 869 34.37 -12.62 -8.63
C CYS A 869 33.33 -12.42 -9.74
N ALA A 870 32.09 -12.86 -9.52
CA ALA A 870 30.95 -12.61 -10.39
C ALA A 870 29.64 -12.43 -9.60
N LYS A 871 28.61 -11.90 -10.25
CA LYS A 871 27.25 -11.79 -9.70
C LYS A 871 26.23 -12.00 -10.82
N SER A 872 25.37 -13.01 -10.66
CA SER A 872 24.27 -13.33 -11.58
C SER A 872 22.91 -13.16 -10.88
N LYS A 873 21.92 -12.65 -11.63
CA LYS A 873 20.52 -12.48 -11.20
C LYS A 873 19.58 -13.08 -12.23
N VAL A 874 18.49 -13.68 -11.77
CA VAL A 874 17.43 -14.18 -12.66
C VAL A 874 16.63 -13.00 -13.23
N ALA A 875 16.20 -13.11 -14.49
CA ALA A 875 15.39 -12.09 -15.15
C ALA A 875 14.02 -11.91 -14.44
N PRO A 876 13.41 -10.70 -14.44
CA PRO A 876 12.13 -10.49 -13.77
C PRO A 876 10.97 -11.25 -14.43
N LEU A 877 10.05 -11.79 -13.61
CA LEU A 877 8.82 -12.46 -14.08
C LEU A 877 7.87 -11.58 -14.92
N LYS A 878 8.08 -10.25 -14.94
CA LYS A 878 7.37 -9.33 -15.83
C LYS A 878 8.19 -9.19 -17.11
N PRO A 879 7.62 -9.33 -18.31
CA PRO A 879 8.36 -9.20 -19.56
C PRO A 879 9.16 -7.89 -19.65
N VAL A 880 10.47 -8.02 -19.87
CA VAL A 880 11.42 -6.95 -20.10
C VAL A 880 12.13 -7.27 -21.43
N SER A 881 12.41 -6.25 -22.26
CA SER A 881 13.12 -6.42 -23.52
C SER A 881 14.60 -6.77 -23.27
N ILE A 882 15.22 -7.55 -24.16
CA ILE A 882 16.62 -8.00 -23.98
C ILE A 882 17.58 -6.81 -23.76
N PRO A 883 17.51 -5.68 -24.51
CA PRO A 883 18.35 -4.52 -24.23
C PRO A 883 18.19 -3.91 -22.82
N ARG A 884 16.98 -3.95 -22.25
CA ARG A 884 16.76 -3.51 -20.86
C ARG A 884 17.36 -4.49 -19.84
N LEU A 885 17.46 -5.78 -20.17
CA LEU A 885 18.15 -6.78 -19.34
C LEU A 885 19.67 -6.63 -19.50
N GLU A 886 20.20 -6.41 -20.71
CA GLU A 886 21.61 -6.11 -20.99
C GLU A 886 22.06 -4.89 -20.17
N LEU A 887 21.25 -3.82 -20.14
CA LEU A 887 21.48 -2.63 -19.31
C LEU A 887 21.41 -2.93 -17.79
N CYS A 888 20.67 -3.96 -17.37
CA CYS A 888 20.69 -4.42 -15.98
C CYS A 888 21.93 -5.27 -15.67
N GLY A 889 22.46 -6.03 -16.63
CA GLY A 889 23.78 -6.68 -16.55
C GLY A 889 24.90 -5.64 -16.41
N ALA A 890 24.89 -4.61 -17.26
CA ALA A 890 25.79 -3.46 -17.18
C ALA A 890 25.73 -2.76 -15.81
N LEU A 891 24.53 -2.53 -15.26
CA LEU A 891 24.37 -1.96 -13.91
C LEU A 891 24.88 -2.89 -12.79
N VAL A 892 24.68 -4.20 -12.91
CA VAL A 892 25.28 -5.18 -11.97
C VAL A 892 26.80 -5.11 -12.04
N GLY A 893 27.38 -4.97 -13.24
CA GLY A 893 28.82 -4.75 -13.44
C GLY A 893 29.33 -3.46 -12.79
N ALA A 894 28.65 -2.33 -13.02
CA ALA A 894 29.00 -1.03 -12.43
C ALA A 894 28.98 -1.04 -10.89
N ARG A 895 27.97 -1.68 -10.28
CA ARG A 895 27.91 -1.85 -8.82
C ARG A 895 28.95 -2.84 -8.30
N LEU A 896 29.19 -3.95 -9.02
CA LEU A 896 30.21 -4.93 -8.67
C LEU A 896 31.61 -4.30 -8.67
N TYR A 897 31.93 -3.50 -9.69
CA TYR A 897 33.13 -2.67 -9.74
C TYR A 897 33.26 -1.79 -8.50
N LYS A 898 32.23 -1.01 -8.16
CA LYS A 898 32.29 -0.11 -6.99
C LYS A 898 32.60 -0.88 -5.70
N LYS A 899 32.01 -2.07 -5.52
CA LYS A 899 32.29 -2.93 -4.36
C LYS A 899 33.63 -3.67 -4.41
N ILE A 900 34.19 -3.96 -5.58
CA ILE A 900 35.59 -4.40 -5.69
C ILE A 900 36.52 -3.29 -5.19
N ILE A 901 36.42 -2.08 -5.74
CA ILE A 901 37.30 -0.94 -5.38
C ILE A 901 37.16 -0.53 -3.91
N GLU A 902 35.98 -0.69 -3.30
CA GLU A 902 35.76 -0.42 -1.87
C GLU A 902 36.23 -1.53 -0.93
N SER A 903 36.49 -2.76 -1.43
CA SER A 903 36.78 -3.93 -0.58
C SER A 903 38.16 -4.54 -0.79
N ILE A 904 38.86 -4.21 -1.89
CA ILE A 904 40.20 -4.73 -2.20
C ILE A 904 41.26 -3.64 -2.02
N ASN A 905 42.30 -3.93 -1.24
CA ASN A 905 43.42 -3.01 -1.04
C ASN A 905 44.43 -3.10 -2.21
N LEU A 906 43.95 -2.88 -3.45
CA LEU A 906 44.75 -2.86 -4.66
C LEU A 906 44.40 -1.65 -5.52
N THR A 907 45.42 -0.93 -5.99
CA THR A 907 45.28 0.18 -6.94
C THR A 907 45.37 -0.34 -8.38
N PHE A 908 44.30 -0.18 -9.16
CA PHE A 908 44.28 -0.53 -10.58
C PHE A 908 44.69 0.67 -11.44
N ASN A 909 45.62 0.48 -12.37
CA ASN A 909 46.06 1.53 -13.29
C ASN A 909 44.98 1.87 -14.33
N ASN A 910 44.21 0.86 -14.77
CA ASN A 910 43.11 1.02 -15.73
C ASN A 910 41.94 0.09 -15.37
N THR A 911 40.71 0.52 -15.67
CA THR A 911 39.50 -0.30 -15.57
C THR A 911 38.74 -0.29 -16.89
N TYR A 912 38.34 -1.48 -17.35
CA TYR A 912 37.62 -1.69 -18.60
C TYR A 912 36.32 -2.47 -18.36
N PHE A 913 35.23 -1.98 -18.94
CA PHE A 913 33.94 -2.65 -18.98
C PHE A 913 33.67 -3.18 -20.39
N TRP A 914 33.08 -4.37 -20.47
CA TRP A 914 32.87 -5.11 -21.71
C TRP A 914 31.42 -5.58 -21.81
N THR A 915 30.83 -5.37 -22.98
CA THR A 915 29.51 -5.92 -23.36
C THR A 915 29.46 -6.17 -24.87
N ASP A 916 28.68 -7.15 -25.30
CA ASP A 916 28.27 -7.39 -26.68
C ASP A 916 27.09 -6.50 -27.12
N SER A 917 26.40 -5.85 -26.17
CA SER A 917 25.30 -4.94 -26.49
C SER A 917 25.79 -3.59 -27.02
N THR A 918 25.77 -3.45 -28.34
CA THR A 918 25.92 -2.16 -29.04
C THR A 918 24.80 -1.16 -28.66
N ILE A 919 23.63 -1.65 -28.23
CA ILE A 919 22.52 -0.81 -27.75
C ILE A 919 22.84 -0.23 -26.38
N VAL A 920 23.38 -1.01 -25.44
CA VAL A 920 23.84 -0.49 -24.14
C VAL A 920 24.97 0.51 -24.34
N LEU A 921 25.97 0.20 -25.19
CA LEU A 921 27.05 1.15 -25.49
C LEU A 921 26.53 2.46 -26.11
N GLY A 922 25.55 2.38 -27.02
CA GLY A 922 24.89 3.56 -27.57
C GLY A 922 24.09 4.34 -26.52
N TRP A 923 23.39 3.67 -25.60
CA TRP A 923 22.72 4.32 -24.48
C TRP A 923 23.67 5.00 -23.50
N LEU A 924 24.80 4.38 -23.15
CA LEU A 924 25.80 4.98 -22.25
C LEU A 924 26.45 6.24 -22.85
N ARG A 925 26.63 6.28 -24.17
CA ARG A 925 27.09 7.46 -24.92
C ARG A 925 25.98 8.49 -25.18
N THR A 926 24.70 8.14 -25.00
CA THR A 926 23.57 9.05 -25.22
C THR A 926 23.32 9.89 -23.97
N HIS A 927 23.23 11.21 -24.12
CA HIS A 927 22.97 12.10 -23.00
C HIS A 927 21.66 11.73 -22.26
N PRO A 928 21.64 11.49 -20.93
CA PRO A 928 20.52 10.84 -20.25
C PRO A 928 19.15 11.52 -20.42
N ILE A 929 19.12 12.84 -20.65
CA ILE A 929 17.88 13.59 -20.92
C ILE A 929 17.17 13.09 -22.20
N ALA A 930 17.89 12.54 -23.18
CA ALA A 930 17.29 11.98 -24.40
C ALA A 930 16.67 10.59 -24.21
N LEU A 931 16.98 9.86 -23.12
CA LEU A 931 16.55 8.47 -22.91
C LEU A 931 15.25 8.36 -22.09
N LYS A 932 14.40 7.36 -22.31
CA LYS A 932 13.21 7.12 -21.46
C LYS A 932 13.59 6.72 -20.05
N THR A 933 12.77 7.06 -19.05
CA THR A 933 13.07 7.01 -17.61
C THR A 933 13.70 5.69 -17.10
N PHE A 934 13.27 4.53 -17.61
CA PHE A 934 13.87 3.24 -17.20
C PHE A 934 15.36 3.14 -17.56
N VAL A 935 15.71 3.62 -18.76
CA VAL A 935 17.06 3.63 -19.32
C VAL A 935 17.84 4.81 -18.75
N GLN A 936 17.27 6.02 -18.79
CA GLN A 936 17.85 7.25 -18.24
C GLN A 936 18.37 7.05 -16.82
N ASN A 937 17.56 6.52 -15.91
CA ASN A 937 17.95 6.37 -14.50
C ASN A 937 19.10 5.37 -14.32
N ARG A 938 19.21 4.35 -15.18
CA ARG A 938 20.29 3.34 -15.15
C ARG A 938 21.58 3.87 -15.78
N VAL A 939 21.48 4.61 -16.88
CA VAL A 939 22.63 5.24 -17.54
C VAL A 939 23.26 6.30 -16.63
N VAL A 940 22.45 7.07 -15.89
CA VAL A 940 22.97 7.95 -14.83
C VAL A 940 23.72 7.13 -13.78
N GLU A 941 23.08 6.13 -13.17
CA GLU A 941 23.72 5.33 -12.11
C GLU A 941 25.01 4.61 -12.58
N ILE A 942 25.03 4.08 -13.82
CA ILE A 942 26.24 3.48 -14.40
C ILE A 942 27.33 4.54 -14.59
N ASN A 943 27.02 5.68 -15.23
CA ASN A 943 28.02 6.71 -15.51
C ASN A 943 28.58 7.35 -14.22
N ASP A 944 27.75 7.50 -13.17
CA ASP A 944 28.16 7.96 -11.85
C ASP A 944 29.10 6.93 -11.17
N LEU A 945 28.79 5.63 -11.26
CA LEU A 945 29.58 4.56 -10.65
C LEU A 945 30.87 4.21 -11.40
N THR A 946 30.92 4.44 -12.73
CA THR A 946 32.07 4.09 -13.58
C THR A 946 32.73 5.31 -14.23
N SER A 947 32.62 6.47 -13.59
CA SER A 947 33.26 7.70 -14.07
C SER A 947 34.78 7.51 -14.21
N GLY A 948 35.31 7.82 -15.40
CA GLY A 948 36.73 7.60 -15.74
C GLY A 948 37.09 6.17 -16.20
N CYS A 949 36.13 5.23 -16.29
CA CYS A 949 36.37 3.88 -16.82
C CYS A 949 35.98 3.77 -18.30
N THR A 950 36.67 2.89 -19.04
CA THR A 950 36.42 2.68 -20.48
C THR A 950 35.37 1.59 -20.71
N TRP A 951 34.33 1.88 -21.49
CA TRP A 951 33.31 0.90 -21.92
C TRP A 951 33.53 0.49 -23.39
N SER A 952 33.88 -0.77 -23.62
CA SER A 952 34.21 -1.32 -24.94
C SER A 952 33.30 -2.49 -25.36
N HIS A 953 33.29 -2.79 -26.65
CA HIS A 953 32.56 -3.92 -27.21
C HIS A 953 33.39 -5.22 -27.17
N VAL A 954 32.74 -6.34 -26.84
CA VAL A 954 33.29 -7.69 -26.98
C VAL A 954 32.32 -8.55 -27.81
N SER A 955 32.82 -9.50 -28.60
CA SER A 955 31.93 -10.49 -29.24
C SER A 955 31.37 -11.44 -28.17
N GLY A 956 30.09 -11.80 -28.22
CA GLY A 956 29.47 -12.73 -27.25
C GLY A 956 30.20 -14.09 -27.15
N VAL A 957 30.82 -14.56 -28.23
CA VAL A 957 31.66 -15.78 -28.25
C VAL A 957 32.92 -15.66 -27.37
N LEU A 958 33.39 -14.43 -27.15
CA LEU A 958 34.52 -14.08 -26.28
C LEU A 958 34.06 -13.41 -24.97
N ASN A 959 32.74 -13.35 -24.71
CA ASN A 959 32.18 -12.74 -23.51
C ASN A 959 32.01 -13.81 -22.42
N PRO A 960 32.87 -13.88 -21.38
CA PRO A 960 32.71 -14.86 -20.31
C PRO A 960 31.39 -14.69 -19.52
N ALA A 961 30.72 -13.54 -19.63
CA ALA A 961 29.41 -13.34 -19.01
C ALA A 961 28.27 -14.12 -19.70
N ASP A 962 28.39 -14.55 -20.97
CA ASP A 962 27.39 -15.41 -21.62
C ASP A 962 27.14 -16.71 -20.81
N MET A 963 28.22 -17.24 -20.20
CA MET A 963 28.16 -18.42 -19.33
C MET A 963 27.39 -18.16 -18.02
N LEU A 964 27.38 -16.94 -17.46
CA LEU A 964 26.65 -16.65 -16.21
C LEU A 964 25.16 -16.31 -16.44
N THR A 965 24.72 -16.13 -17.69
CA THR A 965 23.32 -15.80 -18.04
C THR A 965 22.58 -16.93 -18.74
N ARG A 966 23.26 -17.78 -19.52
CA ARG A 966 22.70 -19.04 -20.07
C ARG A 966 22.85 -20.19 -19.09
N GLY A 967 23.95 -20.18 -18.35
CA GLY A 967 24.36 -21.25 -17.44
C GLY A 967 25.10 -22.39 -18.14
N VAL A 968 25.92 -23.10 -17.36
CA VAL A 968 26.83 -24.17 -17.80
C VAL A 968 26.71 -25.33 -16.81
N ASN A 969 26.95 -26.58 -17.26
CA ASN A 969 27.01 -27.73 -16.35
C ASN A 969 28.38 -27.80 -15.63
N LEU A 970 28.44 -28.44 -14.46
CA LEU A 970 29.66 -28.41 -13.65
C LEU A 970 30.89 -29.10 -14.28
N PRO A 971 30.83 -30.32 -14.86
CA PRO A 971 32.00 -30.92 -15.52
C PRO A 971 32.49 -30.11 -16.73
N GLU A 972 31.60 -29.41 -17.43
CA GLU A 972 32.02 -28.47 -18.47
C GLU A 972 32.74 -27.25 -17.87
N LEU A 973 32.22 -26.67 -16.77
CA LEU A 973 32.83 -25.51 -16.10
C LEU A 973 34.26 -25.77 -15.61
N VAL A 974 34.58 -27.00 -15.17
CA VAL A 974 35.95 -27.42 -14.76
C VAL A 974 36.98 -27.14 -15.86
N HIS A 975 36.58 -27.21 -17.13
CA HIS A 975 37.49 -27.07 -18.29
C HIS A 975 37.26 -25.77 -19.11
N LYS A 976 36.44 -24.82 -18.63
CA LYS A 976 36.22 -23.52 -19.31
C LYS A 976 37.32 -22.52 -18.99
N ASP A 977 38.41 -22.59 -19.74
CA ASP A 977 39.52 -21.62 -19.69
C ASP A 977 39.04 -20.15 -19.74
N LEU A 978 38.12 -19.85 -20.68
CA LEU A 978 37.47 -18.54 -20.83
C LEU A 978 36.79 -18.04 -19.53
N TRP A 979 36.27 -18.93 -18.67
CA TRP A 979 35.66 -18.53 -17.40
C TRP A 979 36.71 -18.24 -16.32
N TRP A 980 37.77 -19.03 -16.23
CA TRP A 980 38.76 -18.91 -15.15
C TRP A 980 39.88 -17.90 -15.44
N ASN A 981 40.29 -17.79 -16.70
CA ASN A 981 41.41 -16.95 -17.17
C ASN A 981 40.96 -15.81 -18.10
N GLY A 982 39.67 -15.71 -18.44
CA GLY A 982 39.14 -14.67 -19.32
C GLY A 982 39.49 -14.89 -20.80
N PRO A 983 39.13 -13.95 -21.70
CA PRO A 983 39.43 -14.08 -23.12
C PRO A 983 40.88 -13.69 -23.45
N GLY A 984 41.55 -14.46 -24.32
CA GLY A 984 42.98 -14.29 -24.62
C GLY A 984 43.42 -12.86 -25.01
N PHE A 985 42.56 -12.07 -25.65
CA PHE A 985 42.90 -10.70 -26.04
C PHE A 985 43.20 -9.76 -24.85
N ILE A 986 42.64 -10.04 -23.65
CA ILE A 986 43.03 -9.29 -22.45
C ILE A 986 44.37 -9.77 -21.91
N LEU A 987 44.69 -11.07 -21.96
CA LEU A 987 46.02 -11.60 -21.62
C LEU A 987 47.11 -10.90 -22.48
N ASP A 988 46.91 -10.90 -23.80
CA ASP A 988 47.78 -10.28 -24.81
C ASP A 988 47.94 -8.74 -24.66
N GLY A 989 47.06 -8.08 -23.90
CA GLY A 989 47.02 -6.62 -23.76
C GLY A 989 46.65 -5.85 -25.03
N ASN A 990 46.20 -6.54 -26.09
CA ASN A 990 45.91 -5.97 -27.42
C ASN A 990 44.56 -5.21 -27.49
N LEU A 991 44.32 -4.31 -26.53
CA LEU A 991 43.01 -3.69 -26.32
C LEU A 991 42.60 -2.70 -27.43
N GLU A 992 43.57 -2.07 -28.11
CA GLU A 992 43.34 -1.07 -29.17
C GLU A 992 42.54 -1.60 -30.38
N LYS A 993 42.52 -2.92 -30.60
CA LYS A 993 41.74 -3.55 -31.68
C LYS A 993 40.24 -3.58 -31.38
N TYR A 994 39.84 -3.41 -30.12
CA TYR A 994 38.44 -3.45 -29.66
C TYR A 994 37.85 -2.04 -29.60
N ASN A 995 37.88 -1.38 -30.76
CA ASN A 995 37.35 -0.03 -30.94
C ASN A 995 35.86 0.06 -30.56
N LEU A 996 35.46 1.25 -30.13
CA LEU A 996 34.07 1.62 -29.93
C LEU A 996 33.29 1.41 -31.24
N PRO A 997 32.31 0.51 -31.33
CA PRO A 997 31.50 0.38 -32.54
C PRO A 997 30.69 1.65 -32.75
N ASP A 998 30.39 1.97 -34.01
CA ASP A 998 29.49 3.07 -34.36
C ASP A 998 28.15 2.97 -33.63
N ILE A 999 27.61 4.13 -33.24
CA ILE A 999 26.35 4.18 -32.50
C ILE A 999 25.22 3.76 -33.45
N PRO A 1000 24.37 2.77 -33.09
CA PRO A 1000 23.24 2.38 -33.92
C PRO A 1000 22.32 3.57 -34.23
N SER A 1001 21.99 3.79 -35.51
CA SER A 1001 21.16 4.92 -35.97
C SER A 1001 19.79 4.96 -35.27
N ASP A 1002 19.19 3.79 -35.09
CA ASP A 1002 17.86 3.60 -34.52
C ASP A 1002 17.94 3.11 -33.07
N LEU A 1003 18.58 3.90 -32.21
CA LEU A 1003 18.65 3.59 -30.77
C LEU A 1003 17.24 3.49 -30.15
N PRO A 1004 16.85 2.32 -29.60
CA PRO A 1004 15.55 2.18 -28.97
C PRO A 1004 15.45 3.05 -27.71
N GLU A 1005 14.23 3.35 -27.30
CA GLU A 1005 13.95 4.09 -26.06
C GLU A 1005 14.55 5.50 -25.90
N LEU A 1006 14.99 6.12 -27.00
CA LEU A 1006 14.96 7.58 -27.10
C LEU A 1006 13.55 8.10 -26.77
N LYS A 1007 13.49 9.22 -26.05
CA LYS A 1007 12.31 10.10 -26.01
C LYS A 1007 12.10 10.61 -27.43
N PRO A 1008 10.86 10.71 -27.94
CA PRO A 1008 10.64 11.20 -29.30
C PRO A 1008 11.21 12.61 -29.42
N ASP A 1009 11.89 12.89 -30.53
CA ASP A 1009 12.43 14.22 -30.77
C ASP A 1009 11.32 15.26 -30.63
N LYS A 1010 11.54 16.21 -29.72
CA LYS A 1010 10.91 17.51 -29.86
C LYS A 1010 11.53 18.10 -31.11
N VAL A 1011 10.86 17.93 -32.25
CA VAL A 1011 11.18 18.65 -33.48
C VAL A 1011 11.14 20.14 -33.12
N VAL A 1012 12.33 20.71 -32.90
CA VAL A 1012 12.53 22.16 -32.82
C VAL A 1012 12.41 22.65 -34.25
N GLY A 1013 11.17 22.67 -34.75
CA GLY A 1013 10.86 23.44 -35.94
C GLY A 1013 11.31 24.86 -35.66
N LEU A 1014 11.99 25.46 -36.64
CA LEU A 1014 12.36 26.87 -36.62
C LEU A 1014 11.07 27.71 -36.54
N HIS A 1015 10.64 27.94 -35.30
CA HIS A 1015 9.42 28.66 -35.03
C HIS A 1015 9.72 30.13 -35.29
N ALA A 1016 9.35 30.60 -36.48
CA ALA A 1016 9.21 32.02 -36.71
C ALA A 1016 8.36 32.59 -35.56
N SER A 1017 8.87 33.61 -34.88
CA SER A 1017 8.31 34.19 -33.65
C SER A 1017 7.10 35.07 -33.96
N CYS A 1018 6.06 34.45 -34.54
CA CYS A 1018 4.72 35.01 -34.65
C CYS A 1018 4.08 34.93 -33.26
N ASN A 1019 4.46 35.85 -32.38
CA ASN A 1019 4.25 35.72 -30.93
C ASN A 1019 2.82 35.95 -30.45
N SER A 1020 1.90 36.45 -31.29
CA SER A 1020 0.50 36.67 -30.92
C SER A 1020 -0.48 36.15 -31.98
N PHE A 1021 -1.65 35.70 -31.52
CA PHE A 1021 -2.79 35.46 -32.41
C PHE A 1021 -3.45 36.83 -32.72
N PRO A 1022 -3.81 37.14 -33.99
CA PRO A 1022 -4.27 38.48 -34.36
C PRO A 1022 -5.74 38.72 -33.97
N PHE A 1023 -6.00 38.86 -32.67
CA PHE A 1023 -7.33 39.13 -32.08
C PHE A 1023 -8.00 40.36 -32.71
N ASP A 1024 -7.22 41.42 -32.98
CA ASP A 1024 -7.70 42.70 -33.54
C ASP A 1024 -8.33 42.59 -34.93
N LYS A 1025 -8.08 41.48 -35.66
CA LYS A 1025 -8.64 41.24 -37.00
C LYS A 1025 -10.09 40.74 -36.97
N PHE A 1026 -10.72 40.62 -35.80
CA PHE A 1026 -12.07 40.09 -35.64
C PHE A 1026 -13.02 41.05 -34.89
N SER A 1027 -13.93 41.69 -35.62
CA SER A 1027 -14.96 42.58 -35.05
C SER A 1027 -16.05 41.90 -34.19
N SER A 1028 -15.95 40.58 -33.97
CA SER A 1028 -16.87 39.83 -33.11
C SER A 1028 -16.24 38.51 -32.66
N PHE A 1029 -16.35 38.22 -31.35
CA PHE A 1029 -15.94 36.95 -30.76
C PHE A 1029 -16.62 35.75 -31.42
N VAL A 1030 -17.91 35.87 -31.78
CA VAL A 1030 -18.66 34.80 -32.47
C VAL A 1030 -18.08 34.52 -33.85
N ARG A 1031 -17.64 35.56 -34.57
CA ARG A 1031 -16.95 35.41 -35.87
C ARG A 1031 -15.59 34.75 -35.69
N MET A 1032 -14.80 35.20 -34.71
CA MET A 1032 -13.49 34.66 -34.39
C MET A 1032 -13.55 33.16 -34.05
N THR A 1033 -14.42 32.77 -33.11
CA THR A 1033 -14.64 31.37 -32.71
C THR A 1033 -15.06 30.50 -33.90
N ARG A 1034 -15.99 30.97 -34.74
CA ARG A 1034 -16.41 30.22 -35.94
C ARG A 1034 -15.27 30.08 -36.97
N CYS A 1035 -14.46 31.11 -37.19
CA CYS A 1035 -13.28 31.02 -38.06
C CYS A 1035 -12.27 29.99 -37.53
N VAL A 1036 -11.92 30.04 -36.23
CA VAL A 1036 -11.00 29.06 -35.61
C VAL A 1036 -11.60 27.64 -35.61
N ALA A 1037 -12.92 27.48 -35.47
CA ALA A 1037 -13.59 26.18 -35.59
C ALA A 1037 -13.43 25.59 -37.00
N TYR A 1038 -13.60 26.38 -38.05
CA TYR A 1038 -13.34 25.93 -39.43
C TYR A 1038 -11.86 25.64 -39.69
N MET A 1039 -10.93 26.41 -39.12
CA MET A 1039 -9.49 26.10 -39.20
C MET A 1039 -9.16 24.77 -38.51
N LEU A 1040 -9.71 24.51 -37.33
CA LEU A 1040 -9.54 23.24 -36.62
C LEU A 1040 -10.17 22.06 -37.36
N ARG A 1041 -11.33 22.25 -38.00
CA ARG A 1041 -11.95 21.25 -38.88
C ARG A 1041 -11.07 20.95 -40.10
N PHE A 1042 -10.50 21.97 -40.74
CA PHE A 1042 -9.58 21.80 -41.87
C PHE A 1042 -8.33 21.01 -41.45
N ILE A 1043 -7.72 21.35 -40.31
CA ILE A 1043 -6.58 20.62 -39.71
C ILE A 1043 -6.96 19.18 -39.34
N HIS A 1044 -8.20 18.92 -38.91
CA HIS A 1044 -8.68 17.56 -38.65
C HIS A 1044 -8.84 16.75 -39.95
N ASN A 1045 -9.57 17.28 -40.93
CA ASN A 1045 -9.85 16.57 -42.18
C ASN A 1045 -8.55 16.28 -42.96
N THR A 1046 -7.63 17.24 -43.05
CA THR A 1046 -6.29 17.04 -43.68
C THR A 1046 -5.43 15.98 -42.98
N ARG A 1047 -5.70 15.66 -41.70
CA ARG A 1047 -5.01 14.61 -40.94
C ARG A 1047 -5.72 13.24 -40.98
N HIS A 1048 -6.96 13.16 -41.48
CA HIS A 1048 -7.78 11.94 -41.46
C HIS A 1048 -8.49 11.67 -42.79
N LYS A 1049 -7.76 11.07 -43.74
CA LYS A 1049 -8.16 10.84 -45.15
C LYS A 1049 -9.51 10.14 -45.39
N THR A 1050 -10.09 9.48 -44.38
CA THR A 1050 -11.30 8.64 -44.50
C THR A 1050 -12.47 9.11 -43.63
N ASN A 1051 -12.31 10.16 -42.81
CA ASN A 1051 -13.33 10.57 -41.83
C ASN A 1051 -13.43 12.09 -41.74
N HIS A 1052 -13.83 12.72 -42.85
CA HIS A 1052 -13.95 14.17 -42.96
C HIS A 1052 -15.24 14.69 -42.28
N ILE A 1053 -15.11 15.64 -41.37
CA ILE A 1053 -16.25 16.36 -40.77
C ILE A 1053 -16.76 17.37 -41.80
N GLN A 1054 -18.08 17.35 -42.05
CA GLN A 1054 -18.79 18.19 -43.03
C GLN A 1054 -20.04 18.85 -42.39
N GLY A 1055 -20.78 19.65 -43.16
CA GLY A 1055 -22.02 20.29 -42.70
C GLY A 1055 -21.80 21.50 -41.77
N ALA A 1056 -22.77 21.80 -40.90
CA ALA A 1056 -22.70 22.89 -39.93
C ALA A 1056 -21.59 22.65 -38.87
N LEU A 1057 -21.13 23.73 -38.20
CA LEU A 1057 -20.21 23.60 -37.05
C LEU A 1057 -20.95 22.99 -35.86
N SER A 1058 -20.40 21.91 -35.30
CA SER A 1058 -20.93 21.29 -34.08
C SER A 1058 -20.58 22.10 -32.82
N VAL A 1059 -21.36 21.91 -31.76
CA VAL A 1059 -21.13 22.54 -30.45
C VAL A 1059 -19.73 22.22 -29.91
N GLU A 1060 -19.23 21.00 -30.11
CA GLU A 1060 -17.89 20.59 -29.66
C GLU A 1060 -16.76 21.27 -30.47
N GLU A 1061 -16.96 21.59 -31.76
CA GLU A 1061 -15.98 22.36 -32.54
C GLU A 1061 -15.96 23.84 -32.13
N LEU A 1062 -17.13 24.42 -31.82
CA LEU A 1062 -17.25 25.77 -31.25
C LEU A 1062 -16.64 25.84 -29.83
N ARG A 1063 -16.81 24.79 -29.02
CA ARG A 1063 -16.20 24.65 -27.69
C ARG A 1063 -14.67 24.53 -27.78
N ARG A 1064 -14.13 23.68 -28.67
CA ARG A 1064 -12.68 23.53 -28.88
C ARG A 1064 -12.00 24.80 -29.39
N SER A 1065 -12.63 25.51 -30.32
CA SER A 1065 -12.13 26.80 -30.83
C SER A 1065 -12.18 27.90 -29.77
N THR A 1066 -13.25 27.97 -28.97
CA THR A 1066 -13.34 28.87 -27.80
C THR A 1066 -12.20 28.57 -26.80
N ILE A 1067 -11.95 27.30 -26.47
CA ILE A 1067 -10.86 26.90 -25.57
C ILE A 1067 -9.49 27.28 -26.16
N LEU A 1068 -9.27 27.07 -27.47
CA LEU A 1068 -8.00 27.44 -28.11
C LEU A 1068 -7.77 28.96 -28.10
N LEU A 1069 -8.80 29.76 -28.39
CA LEU A 1069 -8.71 31.22 -28.36
C LEU A 1069 -8.42 31.75 -26.94
N ALA A 1070 -9.08 31.19 -25.92
CA ALA A 1070 -8.79 31.53 -24.52
C ALA A 1070 -7.33 31.22 -24.15
N ARG A 1071 -6.81 30.06 -24.56
CA ARG A 1071 -5.40 29.68 -24.31
C ARG A 1071 -4.40 30.57 -25.05
N LEU A 1072 -4.69 30.92 -26.30
CA LEU A 1072 -3.83 31.83 -27.07
C LEU A 1072 -3.77 33.22 -26.40
N SER A 1073 -4.89 33.72 -25.89
CA SER A 1073 -4.94 34.98 -25.12
C SER A 1073 -4.21 34.85 -23.77
N GLN A 1074 -4.31 33.71 -23.08
CA GLN A 1074 -3.56 33.47 -21.84
C GLN A 1074 -2.05 33.40 -22.06
N ILE A 1075 -1.58 32.81 -23.17
CA ILE A 1075 -0.16 32.76 -23.54
C ILE A 1075 0.37 34.15 -23.90
N ASP A 1076 -0.44 34.95 -24.60
CA ASP A 1076 -0.10 36.32 -25.05
C ASP A 1076 -0.09 37.34 -23.87
N SER A 1077 -1.00 37.18 -22.90
CA SER A 1077 -1.15 38.09 -21.75
C SER A 1077 -0.38 37.67 -20.49
N PHE A 1078 -0.19 36.36 -20.25
CA PHE A 1078 0.36 35.79 -18.99
C PHE A 1078 1.29 34.59 -19.24
N PRO A 1079 2.39 34.77 -20.00
CA PRO A 1079 3.26 33.67 -20.44
C PRO A 1079 3.94 32.93 -19.29
N ASP A 1080 4.32 33.65 -18.23
CA ASP A 1080 5.05 33.12 -17.09
C ASP A 1080 4.15 32.24 -16.19
N GLU A 1081 2.96 32.72 -15.85
CA GLU A 1081 1.95 32.01 -15.04
C GLU A 1081 1.45 30.77 -15.79
N TRP A 1082 1.18 30.91 -17.10
CA TRP A 1082 0.80 29.79 -17.97
C TRP A 1082 1.83 28.65 -17.94
N SER A 1083 3.13 28.99 -17.94
CA SER A 1083 4.21 28.00 -17.91
C SER A 1083 4.31 27.25 -16.57
N LYS A 1084 4.00 27.92 -15.45
CA LYS A 1084 4.19 27.41 -14.07
C LYS A 1084 2.97 26.63 -13.58
N GLU A 1085 1.77 27.19 -13.76
CA GLU A 1085 0.56 26.65 -13.14
C GLU A 1085 -0.20 25.71 -14.08
N PHE A 1086 -0.55 26.16 -15.29
CA PHE A 1086 -1.44 25.43 -16.19
C PHE A 1086 -0.83 24.10 -16.69
N VAL A 1087 0.50 24.04 -16.85
CA VAL A 1087 1.21 22.80 -17.22
C VAL A 1087 1.04 21.70 -16.14
N SER A 1088 0.84 22.08 -14.87
CA SER A 1088 0.56 21.12 -13.79
C SER A 1088 -0.89 20.60 -13.82
N GLU A 1089 -1.87 21.48 -14.09
CA GLU A 1089 -3.29 21.09 -14.17
C GLU A 1089 -3.63 20.20 -15.38
N LEU A 1090 -2.76 20.15 -16.41
CA LEU A 1090 -2.96 19.33 -17.60
C LEU A 1090 -2.98 17.80 -17.34
N GLN A 1091 -2.67 17.33 -16.12
CA GLN A 1091 -2.79 15.91 -15.73
C GLN A 1091 -4.24 15.44 -15.44
N THR A 1092 -5.23 15.90 -16.21
CA THR A 1092 -6.59 15.32 -16.16
C THR A 1092 -6.58 13.87 -16.63
N ARG A 1093 -6.72 12.92 -15.70
CA ARG A 1093 -6.81 11.47 -16.00
C ARG A 1093 -8.09 11.14 -16.77
N THR A 1094 -8.03 11.08 -18.10
CA THR A 1094 -9.15 10.66 -18.96
C THR A 1094 -9.42 9.15 -18.87
N LYS A 1095 -10.08 8.70 -17.79
CA LYS A 1095 -10.68 7.35 -17.70
C LYS A 1095 -11.92 7.29 -18.61
N TRP A 1096 -11.75 6.79 -19.83
CA TRP A 1096 -12.76 6.11 -20.68
C TRP A 1096 -14.17 6.72 -20.84
N GLN A 1097 -14.35 8.06 -20.86
CA GLN A 1097 -15.65 8.69 -21.18
C GLN A 1097 -15.97 8.76 -22.69
N LYS A 1098 -16.01 7.60 -23.36
CA LYS A 1098 -16.64 7.45 -24.68
C LYS A 1098 -17.43 6.15 -24.72
N ASN A 1099 -18.76 6.23 -24.85
CA ASN A 1099 -19.58 5.09 -25.20
C ASN A 1099 -19.07 4.49 -26.51
N LYS A 1100 -18.73 3.19 -26.49
CA LYS A 1100 -18.47 2.41 -27.69
C LYS A 1100 -19.73 1.62 -28.03
N GLY A 1101 -20.30 1.91 -29.18
CA GLY A 1101 -21.23 1.03 -29.89
C GLY A 1101 -22.63 1.61 -30.04
N ASP A 1102 -22.95 1.97 -31.28
CA ASP A 1102 -24.11 1.36 -31.91
C ASP A 1102 -23.71 -0.11 -32.18
N LEU A 1103 -24.15 -1.01 -31.31
CA LEU A 1103 -23.92 -2.45 -31.43
C LEU A 1103 -25.23 -3.05 -31.96
N ASN A 1104 -25.22 -3.59 -33.18
CA ASN A 1104 -26.46 -4.01 -33.85
C ASN A 1104 -26.76 -5.49 -33.64
N GLU A 1105 -28.01 -5.90 -33.88
CA GLU A 1105 -28.38 -7.31 -33.95
C GLU A 1105 -27.60 -8.03 -35.06
N ASN A 1106 -27.40 -9.35 -34.90
CA ASN A 1106 -26.51 -10.19 -35.71
C ASN A 1106 -25.01 -9.85 -35.71
N THR A 1107 -24.56 -8.78 -35.05
CA THR A 1107 -23.11 -8.47 -34.90
C THR A 1107 -22.36 -9.65 -34.28
N LEU A 1108 -21.23 -10.03 -34.88
CA LEU A 1108 -20.31 -11.02 -34.31
C LEU A 1108 -19.42 -10.37 -33.23
N VAL A 1109 -19.30 -11.01 -32.08
CA VAL A 1109 -18.63 -10.45 -30.90
C VAL A 1109 -17.73 -11.47 -30.20
N LEU A 1110 -16.65 -10.99 -29.60
CA LEU A 1110 -15.93 -11.71 -28.54
C LEU A 1110 -16.45 -11.26 -27.17
N ILE A 1111 -16.71 -12.22 -26.30
CA ILE A 1111 -17.13 -12.02 -24.90
C ILE A 1111 -15.89 -12.04 -24.03
N LYS A 1112 -15.60 -10.91 -23.36
CA LYS A 1112 -14.44 -10.77 -22.48
C LYS A 1112 -14.64 -11.63 -21.23
N GLU A 1113 -13.68 -12.49 -20.94
CA GLU A 1113 -13.65 -13.31 -19.73
C GLU A 1113 -12.34 -13.07 -18.98
N GLU A 1114 -12.42 -12.58 -17.75
CA GLU A 1114 -11.24 -12.16 -16.97
C GLU A 1114 -10.36 -13.34 -16.52
N ASN A 1115 -10.96 -14.53 -16.43
CA ASN A 1115 -10.27 -15.78 -16.12
C ASN A 1115 -9.59 -16.41 -17.36
N GLN A 1116 -9.65 -15.79 -18.54
CA GLN A 1116 -9.06 -16.32 -19.78
C GLN A 1116 -8.24 -15.25 -20.53
N PRO A 1117 -7.11 -15.63 -21.17
CA PRO A 1117 -6.37 -14.70 -22.02
C PRO A 1117 -7.20 -14.32 -23.26
N PRO A 1118 -7.02 -13.13 -23.87
CA PRO A 1118 -7.90 -12.63 -24.94
C PRO A 1118 -8.07 -13.55 -26.15
N LEU A 1119 -7.07 -14.37 -26.48
CA LEU A 1119 -7.13 -15.36 -27.56
C LEU A 1119 -8.03 -16.59 -27.26
N LYS A 1120 -8.56 -16.71 -26.03
CA LYS A 1120 -9.50 -17.76 -25.60
C LYS A 1120 -10.89 -17.21 -25.22
N TRP A 1121 -11.14 -15.92 -25.45
CA TRP A 1121 -12.45 -15.32 -25.22
C TRP A 1121 -13.50 -15.94 -26.14
N ARG A 1122 -14.69 -16.26 -25.59
CA ARG A 1122 -15.73 -16.97 -26.35
C ARG A 1122 -16.32 -16.09 -27.44
N LEU A 1123 -16.44 -16.67 -28.64
CA LEU A 1123 -17.17 -16.10 -29.74
C LEU A 1123 -18.69 -16.19 -29.49
N GLY A 1124 -19.42 -15.17 -29.93
CA GLY A 1124 -20.88 -15.17 -29.93
C GLY A 1124 -21.46 -14.23 -30.98
N ARG A 1125 -22.78 -14.31 -31.17
CA ARG A 1125 -23.54 -13.42 -32.05
C ARG A 1125 -24.63 -12.70 -31.25
N VAL A 1126 -24.73 -11.38 -31.41
CA VAL A 1126 -25.80 -10.57 -30.81
C VAL A 1126 -27.15 -11.00 -31.40
N LEU A 1127 -28.10 -11.33 -30.53
CA LEU A 1127 -29.48 -11.67 -30.90
C LEU A 1127 -30.41 -10.47 -30.74
N ALA A 1128 -30.25 -9.72 -29.65
CA ALA A 1128 -31.09 -8.59 -29.27
C ALA A 1128 -30.27 -7.60 -28.42
N VAL A 1129 -30.71 -6.36 -28.37
CA VAL A 1129 -30.05 -5.26 -27.64
C VAL A 1129 -31.05 -4.56 -26.73
N HIS A 1130 -30.65 -4.32 -25.48
CA HIS A 1130 -31.52 -3.82 -24.43
C HIS A 1130 -31.15 -2.36 -24.14
N THR A 1131 -32.10 -1.49 -24.47
CA THR A 1131 -31.98 -0.03 -24.45
C THR A 1131 -32.67 0.52 -23.21
N GLY A 1132 -32.03 1.48 -22.53
CA GLY A 1132 -32.68 2.22 -21.44
C GLY A 1132 -33.79 3.16 -21.95
N LYS A 1133 -34.63 3.67 -21.04
CA LYS A 1133 -35.66 4.69 -21.37
C LYS A 1133 -35.05 6.00 -21.90
N ASP A 1134 -33.76 6.21 -21.65
CA ASP A 1134 -32.93 7.30 -22.18
C ASP A 1134 -32.44 7.07 -23.62
N GLY A 1135 -32.80 5.96 -24.26
CA GLY A 1135 -32.39 5.62 -25.62
C GLY A 1135 -30.98 5.03 -25.73
N VAL A 1136 -30.30 4.74 -24.61
CA VAL A 1136 -28.91 4.22 -24.63
C VAL A 1136 -28.87 2.71 -24.38
N SER A 1137 -28.37 1.99 -25.38
CA SER A 1137 -28.09 0.54 -25.35
C SER A 1137 -26.95 0.22 -24.39
N ARG A 1138 -27.16 -0.77 -23.49
CA ARG A 1138 -26.19 -1.11 -22.42
C ARG A 1138 -25.89 -2.61 -22.28
N VAL A 1139 -26.86 -3.46 -22.63
CA VAL A 1139 -26.76 -4.93 -22.55
C VAL A 1139 -27.14 -5.53 -23.90
N ALA A 1140 -26.45 -6.59 -24.30
CA ALA A 1140 -26.82 -7.42 -25.44
C ALA A 1140 -27.12 -8.85 -24.99
N LYS A 1141 -28.13 -9.45 -25.60
CA LYS A 1141 -28.34 -10.90 -25.56
C LYS A 1141 -27.48 -11.55 -26.65
N ILE A 1142 -26.67 -12.53 -26.28
CA ILE A 1142 -25.66 -13.13 -27.16
C ILE A 1142 -25.85 -14.65 -27.19
N ARG A 1143 -25.88 -15.24 -28.40
CA ARG A 1143 -25.80 -16.69 -28.58
C ARG A 1143 -24.33 -17.12 -28.67
N THR A 1144 -23.94 -18.08 -27.84
CA THR A 1144 -22.63 -18.75 -27.87
C THR A 1144 -22.81 -20.22 -28.25
N ALA A 1145 -21.72 -20.92 -28.58
CA ALA A 1145 -21.74 -22.39 -28.78
C ALA A 1145 -22.24 -23.15 -27.54
N SER A 1146 -22.12 -22.55 -26.34
CA SER A 1146 -22.58 -23.09 -25.06
C SER A 1146 -24.00 -22.62 -24.63
N GLY A 1147 -24.75 -21.94 -25.50
CA GLY A 1147 -26.09 -21.40 -25.20
C GLY A 1147 -26.16 -19.87 -25.16
N GLU A 1148 -27.30 -19.33 -24.75
CA GLU A 1148 -27.56 -17.88 -24.72
C GLU A 1148 -27.19 -17.24 -23.38
N ILE A 1149 -26.63 -16.03 -23.42
CA ILE A 1149 -26.24 -15.23 -22.25
C ILE A 1149 -26.57 -13.75 -22.46
N LEU A 1150 -26.88 -13.03 -21.38
CA LEU A 1150 -26.88 -11.56 -21.37
C LEU A 1150 -25.48 -11.05 -20.98
N ARG A 1151 -25.00 -9.97 -21.60
CA ARG A 1151 -23.74 -9.30 -21.25
C ARG A 1151 -23.82 -7.79 -21.44
N SER A 1152 -23.22 -7.04 -20.52
CA SER A 1152 -23.00 -5.60 -20.69
C SER A 1152 -21.99 -5.30 -21.79
N PHE A 1153 -22.22 -4.23 -22.54
CA PHE A 1153 -21.35 -3.74 -23.62
C PHE A 1153 -19.88 -3.58 -23.19
N SER A 1154 -19.62 -3.28 -21.91
CA SER A 1154 -18.26 -3.20 -21.36
C SER A 1154 -17.47 -4.51 -21.46
N LYS A 1155 -18.14 -5.66 -21.30
CA LYS A 1155 -17.57 -7.02 -21.42
C LYS A 1155 -17.70 -7.60 -22.84
N ILE A 1156 -18.07 -6.78 -23.84
CA ILE A 1156 -18.22 -7.18 -25.25
C ILE A 1156 -17.12 -6.53 -26.10
N CYS A 1157 -16.71 -7.19 -27.18
CA CYS A 1157 -15.90 -6.61 -28.25
C CYS A 1157 -16.50 -7.01 -29.62
N PRO A 1158 -17.09 -6.09 -30.40
CA PRO A 1158 -17.46 -6.41 -31.78
C PRO A 1158 -16.23 -6.73 -32.61
N LEU A 1159 -16.36 -7.72 -33.48
CA LEU A 1159 -15.38 -8.03 -34.50
C LEU A 1159 -15.63 -7.17 -35.75
N PRO A 1160 -14.58 -6.70 -36.45
CA PRO A 1160 -14.72 -5.98 -37.71
C PRO A 1160 -15.10 -6.96 -38.83
N VAL A 1161 -16.40 -7.20 -38.98
CA VAL A 1161 -16.97 -8.02 -40.06
C VAL A 1161 -18.16 -7.26 -40.63
N ASP A 1162 -17.99 -6.68 -41.82
CA ASP A 1162 -19.05 -5.94 -42.50
C ASP A 1162 -20.10 -6.91 -43.07
N ILE A 1163 -21.18 -7.12 -42.32
CA ILE A 1163 -22.31 -7.94 -42.76
C ILE A 1163 -23.34 -7.03 -43.44
N THR A 1164 -23.13 -6.74 -44.72
CA THR A 1164 -24.20 -6.20 -45.58
C THR A 1164 -25.30 -7.26 -45.73
N PRO A 1165 -26.58 -6.95 -45.44
CA PRO A 1165 -27.65 -7.93 -45.56
C PRO A 1165 -28.03 -8.16 -47.03
N THR A 1166 -27.40 -9.15 -47.67
CA THR A 1166 -27.82 -9.70 -48.96
C THR A 1166 -28.54 -11.02 -48.78
N GLU A 1167 -29.61 -11.23 -49.55
CA GLU A 1167 -30.54 -12.34 -49.38
C GLU A 1167 -29.97 -13.70 -49.83
N ASN A 1168 -30.58 -14.78 -49.31
CA ASN A 1168 -30.66 -16.11 -49.91
C ASN A 1168 -29.39 -16.72 -50.56
N GLN A 1169 -28.68 -17.57 -49.81
CA GLN A 1169 -28.31 -18.89 -50.37
C GLN A 1169 -28.06 -19.96 -49.30
N VAL A 1170 -28.30 -21.22 -49.68
CA VAL A 1170 -28.13 -22.41 -48.84
C VAL A 1170 -26.88 -23.17 -49.27
N SER A 1171 -25.92 -23.32 -48.37
CA SER A 1171 -24.82 -24.28 -48.54
C SER A 1171 -24.35 -24.81 -47.18
N ARG A 1172 -24.08 -26.12 -47.10
CA ARG A 1172 -23.49 -26.77 -45.92
C ARG A 1172 -21.95 -26.74 -46.02
N GLY A 1173 -21.24 -26.64 -44.90
CA GLY A 1173 -19.84 -27.07 -44.85
C GLY A 1173 -19.00 -26.51 -43.70
N GLY A 1174 -18.08 -27.34 -43.21
CA GLY A 1174 -16.85 -26.91 -42.51
C GLY A 1174 -16.99 -26.58 -41.02
N ALA A 1175 -16.24 -27.29 -40.19
CA ALA A 1175 -16.06 -26.96 -38.77
C ALA A 1175 -14.74 -26.20 -38.54
N CYS A 1176 -14.78 -25.22 -37.64
CA CYS A 1176 -13.83 -25.10 -36.53
C CYS A 1176 -14.46 -24.25 -35.42
#